data_AF-A0A1V1UNG3-F1
#
_entry.id   AF-A0A1V1UNG3-F1
#
_cell.length_a   1.000
_cell.length_b   1.000
_cell.length_c   1.000
_cell.angle_alpha   90.00
_cell.angle_beta   90.00
_cell.angle_gamma   90.00
#
_symmetry.space_group_name_H-M   'P 1'
#
loop_
_entity.id
_entity.type
_entity.pdbx_description
1 polymer ?
#
loop_
_entity_poly.entity_id
_entity_poly.type
_entity_poly.pdbx_seq_one_letter_code
_entity_poly.pdbx_strand_id
1 'polypeptide(L)'
;MLSPKIQTLLDALPQNPDATGARHALKRVALSLIAEPEQAVAVVEATGRLETRRNHDERLVLLLSSTLDEARMARENGKTVGASFIDQLEDRIQALKARDALTDPGRLLLASCWVRAGLPSPDALAGEFSMPDDMGEELDLSDAPDLEPLIDKLLEEVSGDQMDSISTLHSGFSELMATFPAPVRQAVVRQVVSRPKTVLEELGCALLLDGRAEIRRGAIDGLADRLAANAMTSDMIGRLTVMRSWIADDDTRTRIDAIVRNALRQETDHATSRTAPKVHRALTSLVDGTGAQSMTIALQADGTRSVAVVLIKQGFGLKDAYLVPCSSASEQRRLIDMIASEVEIRDVPVDYIAEVIAIGLSDGLQTGHPPAAGLAGVVQALGWSELRPRSASVYDIAALADPQEKIPAMSAQARGRMINASSEWETHFPMISESWFEDSDAFTTAIEASKTPAALKRDLWQTLDARRSHWARVIARMAHLLHAAGDPKALQFVAVAMALEEGRALKKTPIMEMIFDQSFQVWLHENVLGNAAPYADDHVPFEVASGPAPAVMTMPDIRPEKSGELGKLLKPAGLTEWWVDGYMMGVCTAPKFVPPGAWAQVLLNIIGPEIKSDKALQRILDLLMLRYNGALTILRTPVGVALIPEEETLISTWADGYLTAWDGNLEYWPKPKLGKHDKSARELLENAASWQADGDRFRKTIPIWLRQRFVAQAQAS
;
A
#
# COMPACT_ATOMS: atom_id res chain seq x y z
N MET A 1 27.68 -19.25 -1.19
CA MET A 1 27.98 -17.86 -1.58
C MET A 1 26.80 -17.35 -2.37
N LEU A 2 26.29 -16.16 -2.03
CA LEU A 2 25.17 -15.53 -2.74
C LEU A 2 25.60 -15.08 -4.14
N SER A 3 24.66 -15.03 -5.09
CA SER A 3 24.95 -14.54 -6.43
C SER A 3 25.33 -13.04 -6.41
N PRO A 4 26.14 -12.55 -7.36
CA PRO A 4 26.43 -11.11 -7.48
C PRO A 4 25.17 -10.25 -7.62
N LYS A 5 24.10 -10.85 -8.14
CA LYS A 5 22.80 -10.21 -8.30
C LYS A 5 22.07 -10.03 -6.98
N ILE A 6 22.05 -11.06 -6.12
CA ILE A 6 21.50 -10.93 -4.76
C ILE A 6 22.28 -9.89 -3.98
N GLN A 7 23.61 -9.85 -4.11
CA GLN A 7 24.42 -8.80 -3.47
C GLN A 7 24.02 -7.39 -3.93
N THR A 8 23.77 -7.22 -5.24
CA THR A 8 23.30 -5.94 -5.81
C THR A 8 21.93 -5.54 -5.24
N LEU A 9 21.00 -6.49 -5.11
CA LEU A 9 19.68 -6.26 -4.51
C LEU A 9 19.80 -5.88 -3.03
N LEU A 10 20.65 -6.59 -2.28
CA LEU A 10 20.95 -6.25 -0.89
C LEU A 10 21.52 -4.84 -0.81
N ASP A 11 22.49 -4.47 -1.63
CA ASP A 11 23.10 -3.13 -1.62
C ASP A 11 22.12 -2.02 -1.99
N ALA A 12 21.06 -2.32 -2.75
CA ALA A 12 19.98 -1.41 -3.08
C ALA A 12 18.92 -1.24 -1.96
N LEU A 13 18.90 -2.10 -0.94
CA LEU A 13 18.01 -1.94 0.21
C LEU A 13 18.34 -0.66 0.98
N PRO A 14 17.33 0.08 1.47
CA PRO A 14 17.55 1.27 2.29
C PRO A 14 18.29 0.89 3.58
N GLN A 15 19.24 1.74 3.99
CA GLN A 15 19.96 1.58 5.26
C GLN A 15 19.08 1.93 6.47
N ASN A 16 18.13 2.84 6.26
CA ASN A 16 17.12 3.20 7.25
C ASN A 16 15.73 2.91 6.64
N PRO A 17 14.98 1.92 7.15
CA PRO A 17 13.64 1.59 6.65
C PRO A 17 12.62 2.71 6.88
N ASP A 18 12.89 3.64 7.81
CA ASP A 18 12.01 4.77 8.15
C ASP A 18 12.33 6.03 7.33
N ALA A 19 13.30 5.98 6.41
CA ALA A 19 13.64 7.12 5.57
C ALA A 19 12.58 7.37 4.48
N THR A 20 12.38 8.64 4.13
CA THR A 20 11.53 9.02 2.99
C THR A 20 12.00 8.30 1.72
N GLY A 21 11.08 7.60 1.05
CA GLY A 21 11.38 6.80 -0.15
C GLY A 21 11.89 5.37 0.11
N ALA A 22 12.13 4.98 1.36
CA ALA A 22 12.56 3.61 1.70
C ALA A 22 11.54 2.55 1.24
N ARG A 23 10.24 2.83 1.40
CA ARG A 23 9.15 1.97 0.92
C ARG A 23 9.22 1.73 -0.59
N HIS A 24 9.45 2.77 -1.37
CA HIS A 24 9.60 2.68 -2.83
C HIS A 24 10.84 1.87 -3.23
N ALA A 25 11.96 2.05 -2.52
CA ALA A 25 13.16 1.25 -2.74
C ALA A 25 12.93 -0.24 -2.43
N LEU A 26 12.28 -0.54 -1.29
CA LEU A 26 11.91 -1.90 -0.90
C LEU A 26 11.01 -2.56 -1.94
N LYS A 27 9.94 -1.87 -2.37
CA LYS A 27 9.03 -2.36 -3.42
C LYS A 27 9.77 -2.66 -4.72
N ARG A 28 10.66 -1.77 -5.16
CA ARG A 28 11.45 -1.97 -6.40
C ARG A 28 12.33 -3.22 -6.33
N VAL A 29 13.02 -3.40 -5.21
CA VAL A 29 13.88 -4.57 -4.98
C VAL A 29 13.05 -5.85 -4.91
N ALA A 30 11.92 -5.82 -4.21
CA ALA A 30 10.98 -6.93 -4.12
C ALA A 30 10.43 -7.34 -5.48
N LEU A 31 9.93 -6.40 -6.28
CA LEU A 31 9.43 -6.67 -7.65
C LEU A 31 10.52 -7.24 -8.56
N SER A 32 11.77 -6.76 -8.41
CA SER A 32 12.92 -7.31 -9.15
C SER A 32 13.20 -8.76 -8.78
N LEU A 33 13.00 -9.14 -7.51
CA LEU A 33 13.19 -10.49 -7.03
C LEU A 33 12.02 -11.41 -7.42
N ILE A 34 10.78 -10.91 -7.44
CA ILE A 34 9.59 -11.65 -7.93
C ILE A 34 9.74 -12.00 -9.41
N ALA A 35 10.29 -11.09 -10.22
CA ALA A 35 10.56 -11.32 -11.64
C ALA A 35 11.62 -12.42 -11.88
N GLU A 36 12.39 -12.79 -10.86
CA GLU A 36 13.44 -13.81 -10.95
C GLU A 36 13.37 -14.82 -9.80
N PRO A 37 12.37 -15.72 -9.83
CA PRO A 37 12.09 -16.61 -8.71
C PRO A 37 13.26 -17.55 -8.35
N GLU A 38 14.13 -17.89 -9.30
CA GLU A 38 15.35 -18.68 -9.02
C GLU A 38 16.30 -17.98 -8.04
N GLN A 39 16.39 -16.64 -8.08
CA GLN A 39 17.20 -15.89 -7.12
C GLN A 39 16.54 -15.89 -5.74
N ALA A 40 15.20 -15.81 -5.68
CA ALA A 40 14.45 -15.90 -4.44
C ALA A 40 14.62 -17.28 -3.77
N VAL A 41 14.58 -18.35 -4.57
CA VAL A 41 14.89 -19.72 -4.15
C VAL A 41 16.31 -19.80 -3.55
N ALA A 42 17.30 -19.16 -4.18
CA ALA A 42 18.66 -19.12 -3.65
C ALA A 42 18.76 -18.35 -2.32
N VAL A 43 17.97 -17.29 -2.13
CA VAL A 43 17.86 -16.58 -0.84
C VAL A 43 17.27 -17.49 0.23
N VAL A 44 16.18 -18.21 -0.06
CA VAL A 44 15.57 -19.18 0.87
C VAL A 44 16.57 -20.27 1.28
N GLU A 45 17.32 -20.82 0.33
CA GLU A 45 18.36 -21.83 0.62
C GLU A 45 19.49 -21.29 1.48
N ALA A 46 19.94 -20.07 1.20
CA ALA A 46 21.00 -19.44 1.98
C ALA A 46 20.53 -19.20 3.41
N THR A 47 19.34 -18.63 3.59
CA THR A 47 18.75 -18.36 4.90
C THR A 47 18.48 -19.65 5.69
N GLY A 48 17.91 -20.67 5.04
CA GLY A 48 17.59 -21.95 5.69
C GLY A 48 18.79 -22.76 6.19
N ARG A 49 20.00 -22.45 5.70
CA ARG A 49 21.27 -23.11 6.11
C ARG A 49 22.08 -22.31 7.12
N LEU A 50 21.58 -21.18 7.61
CA LEU A 50 22.32 -20.34 8.56
C LEU A 50 22.40 -21.01 9.94
N GLU A 51 23.61 -21.19 10.45
CA GLU A 51 23.84 -21.78 11.79
C GLU A 51 23.86 -20.74 12.92
N THR A 52 24.04 -19.46 12.58
CA THR A 52 24.11 -18.36 13.56
C THR A 52 23.48 -17.10 12.98
N ARG A 53 22.78 -16.32 13.81
CA ARG A 53 22.25 -15.01 13.41
C ARG A 53 23.35 -13.94 13.44
N ARG A 54 23.55 -13.24 12.32
CA ARG A 54 24.49 -12.12 12.13
C ARG A 54 23.77 -10.94 11.47
N ASN A 55 24.32 -9.73 11.58
CA ASN A 55 23.72 -8.52 10.99
C ASN A 55 23.51 -8.60 9.46
N HIS A 56 24.36 -9.36 8.75
CA HIS A 56 24.16 -9.58 7.31
C HIS A 56 22.89 -10.39 7.01
N ASP A 57 22.48 -11.27 7.92
CA ASP A 57 21.30 -12.13 7.80
C ASP A 57 20.02 -11.31 7.96
N GLU A 58 20.06 -10.20 8.71
CA GLU A 58 18.92 -9.30 8.86
C GLU A 58 18.56 -8.59 7.55
N ARG A 59 19.55 -8.31 6.69
CA ARG A 59 19.29 -7.76 5.35
C ARG A 59 18.66 -8.81 4.42
N LEU A 60 19.04 -10.08 4.56
CA LEU A 60 18.40 -11.18 3.82
C LEU A 60 16.95 -11.39 4.27
N VAL A 61 16.71 -11.34 5.58
CA VAL A 61 15.34 -11.40 6.14
C VAL A 61 14.51 -10.23 5.63
N LEU A 62 15.05 -9.00 5.67
CA LEU A 62 14.35 -7.81 5.14
C LEU A 62 14.03 -7.96 3.65
N LEU A 63 15.00 -8.41 2.83
CA LEU A 63 14.80 -8.66 1.41
C LEU A 63 13.65 -9.65 1.18
N LEU A 64 13.71 -10.81 1.85
CA LEU A 64 12.75 -11.88 1.64
C LEU A 64 11.36 -11.51 2.20
N SER A 65 11.28 -10.90 3.38
CA SER A 65 10.00 -10.48 3.96
C SER A 65 9.30 -9.42 3.11
N SER A 66 10.03 -8.42 2.61
CA SER A 66 9.45 -7.40 1.72
C SER A 66 9.02 -8.01 0.37
N THR A 67 9.75 -9.01 -0.12
CA THR A 67 9.39 -9.70 -1.37
C THR A 67 8.14 -10.57 -1.19
N LEU A 68 8.04 -11.29 -0.07
CA LEU A 68 6.85 -12.06 0.29
C LEU A 68 5.64 -11.15 0.52
N ASP A 69 5.82 -9.96 1.08
CA ASP A 69 4.75 -8.98 1.27
C ASP A 69 4.17 -8.50 -0.07
N GLU A 70 5.03 -8.13 -1.03
CA GLU A 70 4.60 -7.76 -2.38
C GLU A 70 3.95 -8.95 -3.12
N ALA A 71 4.50 -10.17 -2.98
CA ALA A 71 3.91 -11.38 -3.57
C ALA A 71 2.54 -11.70 -2.95
N ARG A 72 2.39 -11.52 -1.62
CA ARG A 72 1.11 -11.62 -0.93
C ARG A 72 0.14 -10.60 -1.49
N MET A 73 0.52 -9.33 -1.60
CA MET A 73 -0.33 -8.27 -2.14
C MET A 73 -0.80 -8.58 -3.57
N ALA A 74 0.11 -9.06 -4.43
CA ALA A 74 -0.23 -9.51 -5.78
C ALA A 74 -1.26 -10.66 -5.76
N ARG A 75 -1.06 -11.68 -4.92
CA ARG A 75 -2.01 -12.79 -4.74
C ARG A 75 -3.38 -12.30 -4.29
N GLU A 76 -3.42 -11.42 -3.30
CA GLU A 76 -4.68 -10.86 -2.77
C GLU A 76 -5.43 -10.00 -3.78
N ASN A 77 -4.71 -9.39 -4.73
CA ASN A 77 -5.29 -8.63 -5.83
C ASN A 77 -5.65 -9.51 -7.03
N GLY A 78 -5.55 -10.85 -6.90
CA GLY A 78 -5.96 -11.79 -7.94
C GLY A 78 -4.92 -12.05 -9.03
N LYS A 79 -3.64 -11.72 -8.79
CA LYS A 79 -2.53 -12.04 -9.69
C LYS A 79 -1.89 -13.38 -9.32
N THR A 80 -1.85 -14.34 -10.25
CA THR A 80 -1.25 -15.67 -10.07
C THR A 80 0.26 -15.62 -9.91
N VAL A 81 0.92 -14.56 -10.37
CA VAL A 81 2.37 -14.36 -10.16
C VAL A 81 2.72 -14.40 -8.67
N GLY A 82 1.90 -13.78 -7.82
CA GLY A 82 2.10 -13.78 -6.37
C GLY A 82 1.91 -15.16 -5.75
N ALA A 83 0.84 -15.87 -6.15
CA ALA A 83 0.57 -17.23 -5.68
C ALA A 83 1.68 -18.20 -6.12
N SER A 84 2.00 -18.22 -7.41
CA SER A 84 3.02 -19.11 -7.98
C SER A 84 4.40 -18.86 -7.38
N PHE A 85 4.74 -17.59 -7.11
CA PHE A 85 5.99 -17.24 -6.45
C PHE A 85 6.05 -17.80 -5.02
N ILE A 86 4.99 -17.60 -4.22
CA ILE A 86 4.93 -18.13 -2.85
C ILE A 86 5.00 -19.66 -2.86
N ASP A 87 4.17 -20.32 -3.68
CA ASP A 87 4.11 -21.79 -3.79
C ASP A 87 5.50 -22.37 -4.14
N GLN A 88 6.23 -21.73 -5.06
CA GLN A 88 7.58 -22.17 -5.44
C GLN A 88 8.59 -22.06 -4.28
N LEU A 89 8.49 -21.03 -3.44
CA LEU A 89 9.35 -20.90 -2.27
C LEU A 89 8.99 -21.93 -1.20
N GLU A 90 7.70 -22.19 -0.99
CA GLU A 90 7.22 -23.20 -0.03
C GLU A 90 7.62 -24.62 -0.46
N ASP A 91 7.49 -24.95 -1.74
CA ASP A 91 8.02 -26.18 -2.34
C ASP A 91 9.52 -26.33 -2.10
N ARG A 92 10.27 -25.22 -2.18
CA ARG A 92 11.71 -25.26 -1.89
C ARG A 92 11.99 -25.56 -0.43
N ILE A 93 11.26 -24.93 0.49
CA ILE A 93 11.41 -25.20 1.93
C ILE A 93 11.10 -26.66 2.22
N GLN A 94 10.04 -27.20 1.62
CA GLN A 94 9.69 -28.62 1.74
C GLN A 94 10.80 -29.54 1.23
N ALA A 95 11.41 -29.20 0.08
CA ALA A 95 12.55 -29.94 -0.45
C ALA A 95 13.80 -29.85 0.42
N LEU A 96 14.03 -28.72 1.11
CA LEU A 96 15.14 -28.57 2.07
C LEU A 96 14.89 -29.41 3.34
N LYS A 97 13.66 -29.42 3.86
CA LYS A 97 13.27 -30.29 4.98
C LYS A 97 13.50 -31.76 4.66
N ALA A 98 13.04 -32.22 3.50
CA ALA A 98 13.17 -33.63 3.08
C ALA A 98 14.63 -34.09 2.92
N ARG A 99 15.59 -33.16 2.80
CA ARG A 99 17.02 -33.42 2.71
C ARG A 99 17.77 -33.17 4.01
N ASP A 100 17.05 -32.88 5.09
CA ASP A 100 17.60 -32.47 6.38
C ASP A 100 18.61 -31.32 6.26
N ALA A 101 18.29 -30.34 5.40
CA ALA A 101 19.16 -29.22 5.05
C ALA A 101 18.77 -27.90 5.75
N LEU A 102 17.76 -27.94 6.63
CA LEU A 102 17.27 -26.79 7.40
C LEU A 102 17.86 -26.81 8.81
N THR A 103 18.62 -25.78 9.17
CA THR A 103 19.11 -25.58 10.53
C THR A 103 18.02 -24.94 11.41
N ASP A 104 18.10 -25.11 12.73
CA ASP A 104 17.11 -24.47 13.65
C ASP A 104 17.09 -22.94 13.54
N PRO A 105 18.24 -22.22 13.50
CA PRO A 105 18.23 -20.78 13.29
C PRO A 105 17.70 -20.40 11.91
N GLY A 106 17.97 -21.21 10.88
CA GLY A 106 17.44 -21.01 9.53
C GLY A 106 15.92 -21.16 9.48
N ARG A 107 15.35 -22.14 10.18
CA ARG A 107 13.89 -22.32 10.33
C ARG A 107 13.24 -21.10 10.95
N LEU A 108 13.81 -20.57 12.03
CA LEU A 108 13.29 -19.38 12.69
C LEU A 108 13.36 -18.15 11.78
N LEU A 109 14.51 -17.88 11.13
CA LEU A 109 14.64 -16.73 10.23
C LEU A 109 13.68 -16.79 9.03
N LEU A 110 13.49 -17.98 8.45
CA LEU A 110 12.48 -18.19 7.40
C LEU A 110 11.06 -18.00 7.95
N ALA A 111 10.74 -18.54 9.12
CA ALA A 111 9.44 -18.35 9.75
C ALA A 111 9.13 -16.87 9.98
N SER A 112 10.11 -16.09 10.46
CA SER A 112 10.00 -14.65 10.61
C SER A 112 9.67 -13.95 9.30
N CYS A 113 10.22 -14.39 8.17
CA CYS A 113 9.92 -13.78 6.87
C CYS A 113 8.44 -13.91 6.48
N TRP A 114 7.85 -15.10 6.67
CA TRP A 114 6.42 -15.33 6.38
C TRP A 114 5.51 -14.59 7.34
N VAL A 115 5.77 -14.68 8.65
CA VAL A 115 4.96 -14.01 9.68
C VAL A 115 4.96 -12.50 9.46
N ARG A 116 6.13 -11.89 9.22
CA ARG A 116 6.24 -10.43 8.96
C ARG A 116 5.58 -10.00 7.66
N ALA A 117 5.56 -10.87 6.66
CA ALA A 117 4.82 -10.63 5.41
C ALA A 117 3.29 -10.81 5.59
N GLY A 118 2.80 -11.22 6.76
CA GLY A 118 1.39 -11.51 7.01
C GLY A 118 0.90 -12.79 6.30
N LEU A 119 1.81 -13.74 6.07
CA LEU A 119 1.54 -15.04 5.47
C LEU A 119 1.53 -16.15 6.54
N PRO A 120 0.72 -17.22 6.36
CA PRO A 120 0.85 -18.42 7.18
C PRO A 120 2.21 -19.07 6.93
N SER A 121 2.97 -19.34 7.98
CA SER A 121 4.27 -19.99 7.83
C SER A 121 4.13 -21.43 7.35
N PRO A 122 5.02 -21.92 6.46
CA PRO A 122 4.98 -23.30 5.99
C PRO A 122 5.24 -24.30 7.11
N ASP A 123 4.41 -25.35 7.24
CA ASP A 123 4.61 -26.43 8.22
C ASP A 123 5.93 -27.19 7.99
N ALA A 124 6.51 -27.06 6.81
CA ALA A 124 7.85 -27.54 6.49
C ALA A 124 8.92 -26.97 7.46
N LEU A 125 8.73 -25.75 7.96
CA LEU A 125 9.64 -25.10 8.89
C LEU A 125 9.62 -25.71 10.29
N ALA A 126 8.57 -26.46 10.65
CA ALA A 126 8.51 -27.16 11.93
C ALA A 126 9.66 -28.16 12.08
N GLY A 127 10.45 -28.01 13.14
CA GLY A 127 11.56 -28.88 13.50
C GLY A 127 11.11 -30.29 13.89
N GLU A 128 12.04 -31.24 13.88
CA GLU A 128 11.79 -32.58 14.41
C GLU A 128 11.96 -32.54 15.94
N PHE A 129 10.85 -32.62 16.65
CA PHE A 129 10.88 -32.80 18.10
C PHE A 129 11.10 -34.28 18.38
N SER A 130 12.32 -34.67 18.75
CA SER A 130 12.62 -36.04 19.19
C SER A 130 11.94 -36.26 20.54
N MET A 131 10.77 -36.89 20.50
CA MET A 131 10.08 -37.34 21.70
C MET A 131 10.70 -38.67 22.14
N PRO A 132 11.01 -38.87 23.44
CA PRO A 132 11.39 -40.19 23.93
C PRO A 132 10.29 -41.21 23.62
N ASP A 133 10.67 -42.40 23.11
CA ASP A 133 9.77 -43.50 22.68
C ASP A 133 8.77 -43.96 23.77
N ASP A 134 8.98 -43.57 25.02
CA ASP A 134 8.17 -43.95 26.19
C ASP A 134 6.87 -43.12 26.34
N MET A 135 6.62 -42.14 25.47
CA MET A 135 5.44 -41.25 25.52
C MET A 135 4.39 -41.62 24.45
N GLY A 136 3.47 -42.52 24.81
CA GLY A 136 2.41 -43.05 23.94
C GLY A 136 1.25 -42.09 23.57
N GLU A 137 0.37 -42.60 22.69
CA GLU A 137 -0.60 -41.93 21.78
C GLU A 137 -1.68 -40.96 22.35
N GLU A 138 -1.64 -40.54 23.61
CA GLU A 138 -2.47 -39.43 24.11
C GLU A 138 -1.60 -38.45 24.89
N LEU A 139 -1.18 -37.39 24.20
CA LEU A 139 -0.33 -36.32 24.73
C LEU A 139 -1.03 -35.55 25.86
N ASP A 140 -0.72 -35.87 27.11
CA ASP A 140 -0.85 -34.91 28.22
C ASP A 140 0.51 -34.25 28.50
N LEU A 141 0.88 -33.28 27.65
CA LEU A 141 2.07 -32.45 27.83
C LEU A 141 1.86 -31.34 28.88
N SER A 142 0.73 -31.33 29.60
CA SER A 142 0.43 -30.26 30.55
C SER A 142 1.42 -30.20 31.72
N ASP A 143 1.99 -31.35 32.09
CA ASP A 143 2.88 -31.53 33.24
C ASP A 143 4.32 -31.93 32.86
N ALA A 144 4.82 -31.60 31.66
CA ALA A 144 6.22 -31.89 31.30
C ALA A 144 7.19 -30.84 31.91
N PRO A 145 7.92 -31.14 33.02
CA PRO A 145 8.78 -30.18 33.71
C PRO A 145 9.97 -29.70 32.85
N ASP A 146 10.36 -30.46 31.82
CA ASP A 146 11.48 -30.11 30.93
C ASP A 146 11.15 -28.96 29.94
N LEU A 147 9.89 -28.55 29.82
CA LEU A 147 9.47 -27.43 28.95
C LEU A 147 9.63 -26.07 29.62
N GLU A 148 9.58 -25.96 30.95
CA GLU A 148 9.61 -24.66 31.65
C GLU A 148 10.91 -23.87 31.42
N PRO A 149 12.13 -24.45 31.59
CA PRO A 149 13.37 -23.72 31.35
C PRO A 149 13.56 -23.34 29.88
N LEU A 150 13.02 -24.17 28.97
CA LEU A 150 13.00 -23.88 27.54
C LEU A 150 12.10 -22.69 27.25
N ILE A 151 10.88 -22.67 27.81
CA ILE A 151 9.94 -21.56 27.65
C ILE A 151 10.49 -20.27 28.24
N ASP A 152 11.15 -20.31 29.39
CA ASP A 152 11.75 -19.12 30.01
C ASP A 152 12.81 -18.51 29.10
N LYS A 153 13.73 -19.34 28.60
CA LYS A 153 14.75 -18.92 27.64
C LYS A 153 14.13 -18.36 26.35
N LEU A 154 13.10 -19.02 25.83
CA LEU A 154 12.39 -18.59 24.62
C LEU A 154 11.67 -17.25 24.81
N LEU A 155 11.05 -17.03 25.97
CA LEU A 155 10.38 -15.77 26.28
C LEU A 155 11.39 -14.63 26.46
N GLU A 156 12.56 -14.89 27.05
CA GLU A 156 13.66 -13.92 27.11
C GLU A 156 14.19 -13.56 25.70
N GLU A 157 14.40 -14.55 24.84
CA GLU A 157 14.88 -14.35 23.46
C GLU A 157 13.87 -13.60 22.58
N VAL A 158 12.58 -13.89 22.72
CA VAL A 158 11.49 -13.26 21.95
C VAL A 158 11.20 -11.83 22.43
N SER A 159 11.27 -11.59 23.74
CA SER A 159 10.89 -10.32 24.34
C SER A 159 12.01 -9.28 24.35
N GLY A 160 13.27 -9.73 24.39
CA GLY A 160 14.42 -8.85 24.62
C GLY A 160 14.22 -7.95 25.84
N ASP A 161 14.61 -6.67 25.72
CA ASP A 161 14.39 -5.64 26.76
C ASP A 161 12.94 -5.12 26.82
N GLN A 162 12.02 -5.61 25.96
CA GLN A 162 10.66 -5.09 25.79
C GLN A 162 9.56 -6.11 26.15
N MET A 163 9.76 -6.88 27.21
CA MET A 163 8.80 -7.87 27.74
C MET A 163 7.39 -7.30 28.01
N ASP A 164 7.27 -5.99 28.26
CA ASP A 164 5.99 -5.34 28.53
C ASP A 164 5.23 -4.92 27.25
N SER A 165 5.83 -5.07 26.06
CA SER A 165 5.20 -4.73 24.77
C SER A 165 4.47 -5.94 24.19
N ILE A 166 3.14 -5.94 24.30
CA ILE A 166 2.28 -7.02 23.78
C ILE A 166 2.48 -7.28 22.29
N SER A 167 2.67 -6.25 21.46
CA SER A 167 2.88 -6.41 20.02
C SER A 167 4.20 -7.10 19.69
N THR A 168 5.27 -6.76 20.41
CA THR A 168 6.60 -7.37 20.27
C THR A 168 6.55 -8.83 20.72
N LEU A 169 5.97 -9.08 21.90
CA LEU A 169 5.80 -10.41 22.44
C LEU A 169 4.98 -11.30 21.51
N HIS A 170 3.81 -10.84 21.05
CA HIS A 170 2.95 -11.59 20.14
C HIS A 170 3.66 -11.91 18.81
N SER A 171 4.37 -10.94 18.24
CA SER A 171 5.06 -11.11 16.95
C SER A 171 6.15 -12.15 17.07
N GLY A 172 7.09 -11.98 18.01
CA GLY A 172 8.18 -12.95 18.15
C GLY A 172 7.70 -14.33 18.65
N PHE A 173 6.63 -14.38 19.45
CA PHE A 173 6.03 -15.66 19.85
C PHE A 173 5.37 -16.37 18.65
N SER A 174 4.73 -15.63 17.75
CA SER A 174 4.17 -16.18 16.50
C SER A 174 5.25 -16.73 15.57
N GLU A 175 6.38 -16.00 15.43
CA GLU A 175 7.56 -16.44 14.67
C GLU A 175 8.12 -17.76 15.25
N LEU A 176 8.22 -17.84 16.58
CA LEU A 176 8.68 -19.03 17.27
C LEU A 176 7.73 -20.22 17.10
N MET A 177 6.41 -20.02 17.30
CA MET A 177 5.41 -21.09 17.19
C MET A 177 5.39 -21.75 15.80
N ALA A 178 5.76 -21.02 14.76
CA ALA A 178 5.88 -21.57 13.40
C ALA A 178 6.98 -22.65 13.29
N THR A 179 7.97 -22.66 14.18
CA THR A 179 9.05 -23.67 14.20
C THR A 179 8.69 -24.93 14.99
N PHE A 180 7.59 -24.93 15.75
CA PHE A 180 7.13 -26.10 16.49
C PHE A 180 6.10 -26.92 15.68
N PRO A 181 6.07 -28.26 15.85
CA PRO A 181 4.95 -29.09 15.37
C PRO A 181 3.63 -28.74 16.06
N ALA A 182 2.50 -28.97 15.37
CA ALA A 182 1.17 -28.57 15.87
C ALA A 182 0.82 -29.06 17.29
N PRO A 183 1.09 -30.33 17.68
CA PRO A 183 0.79 -30.78 19.06
C PRO A 183 1.62 -30.03 20.13
N VAL A 184 2.87 -29.66 19.79
CA VAL A 184 3.75 -28.91 20.68
C VAL A 184 3.30 -27.45 20.80
N ARG A 185 2.83 -26.83 19.70
CA ARG A 185 2.28 -25.46 19.71
C ARG A 185 1.18 -25.32 20.76
N GLN A 186 0.21 -26.24 20.79
CA GLN A 186 -0.90 -26.18 21.75
C GLN A 186 -0.39 -26.21 23.20
N ALA A 187 0.50 -27.16 23.52
CA ALA A 187 1.03 -27.34 24.87
C ALA A 187 1.84 -26.12 25.35
N VAL A 188 2.74 -25.62 24.50
CA VAL A 188 3.57 -24.45 24.81
C VAL A 188 2.70 -23.20 25.00
N VAL A 189 1.72 -22.96 24.13
CA VAL A 189 0.80 -21.82 24.27
C VAL A 189 0.04 -21.90 25.59
N ARG A 190 -0.52 -23.07 25.94
CA ARG A 190 -1.24 -23.27 27.21
C ARG A 190 -0.36 -22.93 28.42
N GLN A 191 0.86 -23.47 28.46
CA GLN A 191 1.81 -23.24 29.55
C GLN A 191 2.27 -21.78 29.63
N VAL A 192 2.45 -21.09 28.51
CA VAL A 192 2.83 -19.67 28.50
C VAL A 192 1.69 -18.80 29.01
N VAL A 193 0.47 -19.02 28.52
CA VAL A 193 -0.70 -18.19 28.85
C VAL A 193 -1.16 -18.39 30.30
N SER A 194 -1.01 -19.61 30.85
CA SER A 194 -1.42 -19.92 32.23
C SER A 194 -0.59 -19.21 33.32
N ARG A 195 0.60 -18.72 32.99
CA ARG A 195 1.53 -18.05 33.93
C ARG A 195 0.99 -16.70 34.42
N PRO A 196 1.13 -16.34 35.71
CA PRO A 196 0.36 -15.27 36.34
C PRO A 196 0.59 -13.83 35.83
N LYS A 197 1.62 -13.57 35.00
CA LYS A 197 1.89 -12.21 34.48
C LYS A 197 0.75 -11.71 33.59
N THR A 198 0.34 -10.44 33.77
CA THR A 198 -0.78 -9.83 33.01
C THR A 198 -0.52 -9.77 31.51
N VAL A 199 0.71 -9.46 31.08
CA VAL A 199 1.05 -9.42 29.63
C VAL A 199 0.85 -10.79 28.94
N LEU A 200 0.96 -11.89 29.69
CA LEU A 200 0.72 -13.24 29.17
C LEU A 200 -0.78 -13.58 29.07
N GLU A 201 -1.61 -12.95 29.91
CA GLU A 201 -3.06 -12.95 29.78
C GLU A 201 -3.49 -12.23 28.49
N GLU A 202 -2.88 -11.06 28.23
CA GLU A 202 -3.10 -10.30 26.99
C GLU A 202 -2.62 -11.05 25.75
N LEU A 203 -1.48 -11.76 25.86
CA LEU A 203 -1.01 -12.66 24.81
C LEU A 203 -2.02 -13.77 24.54
N GLY A 204 -2.60 -14.38 25.57
CA GLY A 204 -3.67 -15.37 25.42
C GLY A 204 -4.85 -14.82 24.62
N CYS A 205 -5.29 -13.59 24.93
CA CYS A 205 -6.30 -12.88 24.14
C CYS A 205 -5.91 -12.72 22.66
N ALA A 206 -4.70 -12.25 22.39
CA ALA A 206 -4.19 -12.07 21.03
C ALA A 206 -4.17 -13.40 20.25
N LEU A 207 -3.73 -14.48 20.89
CA LEU A 207 -3.62 -15.81 20.29
C LEU A 207 -4.97 -16.51 20.04
N LEU A 208 -6.06 -16.08 20.68
CA LEU A 208 -7.41 -16.52 20.31
C LEU A 208 -7.81 -16.10 18.88
N LEU A 209 -7.14 -15.08 18.33
CA LEU A 209 -7.35 -14.59 16.97
C LEU A 209 -6.36 -15.20 15.95
N ASP A 210 -5.50 -16.15 16.36
CA ASP A 210 -4.59 -16.83 15.44
C ASP A 210 -5.37 -17.70 14.44
N GLY A 211 -4.89 -17.79 13.19
CA GLY A 211 -5.48 -18.64 12.15
C GLY A 211 -5.39 -20.15 12.45
N ARG A 212 -4.41 -20.57 13.24
CA ARG A 212 -4.13 -21.98 13.59
C ARG A 212 -4.97 -22.44 14.77
N ALA A 213 -5.68 -23.55 14.61
CA ALA A 213 -6.61 -24.07 15.61
C ALA A 213 -5.90 -24.52 16.90
N GLU A 214 -4.71 -25.12 16.77
CA GLU A 214 -3.91 -25.58 17.89
C GLU A 214 -3.43 -24.44 18.79
N ILE A 215 -3.14 -23.26 18.23
CA ILE A 215 -2.76 -22.07 19.00
C ILE A 215 -3.97 -21.51 19.73
N ARG A 216 -5.11 -21.35 19.06
CA ARG A 216 -6.35 -20.90 19.71
C ARG A 216 -6.75 -21.81 20.86
N ARG A 217 -6.62 -23.13 20.67
CA ARG A 217 -6.93 -24.13 21.68
C ARG A 217 -5.97 -24.06 22.87
N GLY A 218 -4.67 -23.92 22.63
CA GLY A 218 -3.71 -23.70 23.70
C GLY A 218 -4.00 -22.41 24.48
N ALA A 219 -4.37 -21.33 23.78
CA ALA A 219 -4.66 -20.05 24.40
C ALA A 219 -5.90 -20.11 25.29
N ILE A 220 -6.99 -20.72 24.81
CA ILE A 220 -8.22 -20.84 25.61
C ILE A 220 -8.06 -21.79 26.80
N ASP A 221 -7.29 -22.87 26.64
CA ASP A 221 -6.98 -23.79 27.73
C ASP A 221 -6.12 -23.09 28.80
N GLY A 222 -5.12 -22.31 28.39
CA GLY A 222 -4.27 -21.52 29.31
C GLY A 222 -5.06 -20.45 30.06
N LEU A 223 -5.99 -19.76 29.39
CA LEU A 223 -6.91 -18.81 30.04
C LEU A 223 -7.83 -19.52 31.04
N ALA A 224 -8.33 -20.71 30.72
CA ALA A 224 -9.12 -21.51 31.65
C ALA A 224 -8.31 -21.90 32.90
N ASP A 225 -7.03 -22.29 32.74
CA ASP A 225 -6.12 -22.57 33.85
C ASP A 225 -5.89 -21.33 34.74
N ARG A 226 -5.73 -20.14 34.14
CA ARG A 226 -5.63 -18.88 34.90
C ARG A 226 -6.87 -18.62 35.74
N LEU A 227 -8.06 -18.85 35.17
CA LEU A 227 -9.30 -18.67 35.91
C LEU A 227 -9.38 -19.64 37.08
N ALA A 228 -9.04 -20.91 36.87
CA ALA A 228 -8.99 -21.92 37.93
C ALA A 228 -8.00 -21.55 39.06
N ALA A 229 -6.89 -20.89 38.70
CA ALA A 229 -5.89 -20.38 39.64
C ALA A 229 -6.24 -19.02 40.27
N ASN A 230 -7.41 -18.44 39.98
CA ASN A 230 -7.80 -17.07 40.39
C ASN A 230 -6.79 -15.98 39.95
N ALA A 231 -6.12 -16.18 38.82
CA ALA A 231 -5.11 -15.26 38.26
C ALA A 231 -5.65 -14.44 37.08
N MET A 232 -6.96 -14.49 36.83
CA MET A 232 -7.62 -13.78 35.72
C MET A 232 -8.18 -12.43 36.16
N THR A 233 -8.02 -11.40 35.33
CA THR A 233 -8.53 -10.05 35.61
C THR A 233 -9.98 -9.87 35.13
N SER A 234 -10.74 -8.95 35.71
CA SER A 234 -12.11 -8.66 35.24
C SER A 234 -12.15 -7.92 33.91
N ASP A 235 -11.12 -7.13 33.59
CA ASP A 235 -10.92 -6.54 32.27
C ASP A 235 -10.83 -7.64 31.20
N MET A 236 -10.08 -8.72 31.49
CA MET A 236 -9.98 -9.89 30.61
C MET A 236 -11.35 -10.56 30.36
N ILE A 237 -12.17 -10.76 31.38
CA ILE A 237 -13.53 -11.31 31.23
C ILE A 237 -14.39 -10.42 30.32
N GLY A 238 -14.30 -9.10 30.50
CA GLY A 238 -14.94 -8.12 29.62
C GLY A 238 -14.50 -8.30 28.16
N ARG A 239 -13.18 -8.35 27.91
CA ARG A 239 -12.62 -8.55 26.56
C ARG A 239 -13.09 -9.85 25.91
N LEU A 240 -13.05 -10.97 26.64
CA LEU A 240 -13.52 -12.26 26.14
C LEU A 240 -14.99 -12.23 25.71
N THR A 241 -15.82 -11.48 26.44
CA THR A 241 -17.25 -11.31 26.10
C THR A 241 -17.43 -10.59 24.75
N VAL A 242 -16.61 -9.58 24.46
CA VAL A 242 -16.62 -8.87 23.16
C VAL A 242 -16.10 -9.79 22.05
N MET A 243 -14.92 -10.37 22.29
CA MET A 243 -14.18 -11.21 21.34
C MET A 243 -14.93 -12.47 20.95
N ARG A 244 -15.82 -12.99 21.81
CA ARG A 244 -16.72 -14.11 21.48
C ARG A 244 -17.42 -13.94 20.13
N SER A 245 -17.81 -12.71 19.77
CA SER A 245 -18.46 -12.41 18.49
C SER A 245 -17.53 -12.35 17.28
N TRP A 246 -16.22 -12.35 17.51
CA TRP A 246 -15.16 -12.28 16.50
C TRP A 246 -14.52 -13.65 16.23
N ILE A 247 -14.96 -14.69 16.93
CA ILE A 247 -14.48 -16.06 16.75
C ILE A 247 -15.45 -16.83 15.87
N ALA A 248 -14.97 -17.35 14.74
CA ALA A 248 -15.79 -18.18 13.84
C ALA A 248 -16.04 -19.58 14.44
N ASP A 249 -15.03 -20.15 15.09
CA ASP A 249 -15.05 -21.51 15.64
C ASP A 249 -16.03 -21.69 16.81
N ASP A 250 -16.89 -22.73 16.74
CA ASP A 250 -17.90 -23.02 17.76
C ASP A 250 -17.31 -23.57 19.06
N ASP A 251 -16.23 -24.37 18.99
CA ASP A 251 -15.59 -24.95 20.18
C ASP A 251 -14.97 -23.84 21.05
N THR A 252 -14.19 -22.97 20.42
CA THR A 252 -13.56 -21.80 21.07
C THR A 252 -14.64 -20.88 21.66
N ARG A 253 -15.73 -20.60 20.94
CA ARG A 253 -16.86 -19.81 21.48
C ARG A 253 -17.51 -20.45 22.70
N THR A 254 -17.72 -21.76 22.67
CA THR A 254 -18.31 -22.50 23.78
C THR A 254 -17.40 -22.48 25.01
N ARG A 255 -16.09 -22.58 24.81
CA ARG A 255 -15.09 -22.48 25.89
C ARG A 255 -15.01 -21.07 26.47
N ILE A 256 -15.06 -20.02 25.64
CA ILE A 256 -15.19 -18.64 26.10
C ILE A 256 -16.45 -18.48 26.97
N ASP A 257 -17.60 -18.99 26.51
CA ASP A 257 -18.86 -18.93 27.27
C ASP A 257 -18.73 -19.66 28.62
N ALA A 258 -17.96 -20.74 28.70
CA ALA A 258 -17.69 -21.45 29.94
C ALA A 258 -16.79 -20.63 30.91
N ILE A 259 -15.72 -20.02 30.40
CA ILE A 259 -14.83 -19.14 31.19
C ILE A 259 -15.62 -17.97 31.78
N VAL A 260 -16.37 -17.24 30.94
CA VAL A 260 -17.18 -16.09 31.38
C VAL A 260 -18.21 -16.52 32.43
N ARG A 261 -18.91 -17.65 32.21
CA ARG A 261 -19.89 -18.17 33.17
C ARG A 261 -19.26 -18.57 34.51
N ASN A 262 -18.06 -19.16 34.49
CA ASN A 262 -17.37 -19.57 35.70
C ASN A 262 -16.82 -18.38 36.48
N ALA A 263 -16.29 -17.36 35.80
CA ALA A 263 -15.83 -16.13 36.44
C ALA A 263 -16.98 -15.39 37.16
N LEU A 264 -18.16 -15.32 36.51
CA LEU A 264 -19.36 -14.74 37.14
C LEU A 264 -19.81 -15.49 38.41
N ARG A 265 -19.51 -16.79 38.54
CA ARG A 265 -19.81 -17.58 39.74
C ARG A 265 -18.79 -17.40 40.86
N GLN A 266 -17.56 -17.03 40.51
CA GLN A 266 -16.46 -16.83 41.46
C GLN A 266 -16.44 -15.41 42.06
N GLU A 267 -17.42 -14.56 41.73
CA GLU A 267 -17.47 -13.15 42.14
C GLU A 267 -16.16 -12.40 41.83
N THR A 268 -15.50 -12.72 40.69
CA THR A 268 -14.27 -12.05 40.28
C THR A 268 -14.50 -10.53 40.25
N ASP A 269 -13.73 -9.79 41.06
CA ASP A 269 -13.90 -8.35 41.33
C ASP A 269 -14.31 -7.58 40.08
N HIS A 270 -15.52 -7.01 40.10
CA HIS A 270 -16.06 -6.26 38.96
C HIS A 270 -15.12 -5.13 38.56
N ALA A 271 -14.91 -4.98 37.25
CA ALA A 271 -13.97 -4.02 36.67
C ALA A 271 -14.10 -2.62 37.31
N THR A 272 -12.98 -2.08 37.76
CA THR A 272 -12.87 -0.67 38.15
C THR A 272 -13.36 0.19 37.00
N SER A 273 -14.34 1.08 37.27
CA SER A 273 -14.88 2.04 36.31
C SER A 273 -13.76 2.81 35.62
N ARG A 274 -13.41 2.41 34.39
CA ARG A 274 -12.42 3.12 33.57
C ARG A 274 -13.00 4.44 33.11
N THR A 275 -12.16 5.47 33.10
CA THR A 275 -12.55 6.77 32.55
C THR A 275 -12.73 6.60 31.05
N ALA A 276 -13.82 7.14 30.49
CA ALA A 276 -14.04 7.11 29.05
C ALA A 276 -12.83 7.70 28.32
N PRO A 277 -12.31 7.05 27.26
CA PRO A 277 -11.14 7.55 26.55
C PRO A 277 -11.47 8.86 25.86
N LYS A 278 -10.51 9.79 25.89
CA LYS A 278 -10.60 11.05 25.17
C LYS A 278 -10.07 10.86 23.76
N VAL A 279 -10.96 10.84 22.78
CA VAL A 279 -10.59 10.88 21.35
C VAL A 279 -10.25 12.32 20.97
N HIS A 280 -9.05 12.53 20.46
CA HIS A 280 -8.56 13.84 20.01
C HIS A 280 -8.84 14.09 18.54
N ARG A 281 -8.67 13.07 17.69
CA ARG A 281 -8.88 13.14 16.25
C ARG A 281 -9.05 11.74 15.70
N ALA A 282 -9.91 11.59 14.70
CA ALA A 282 -10.15 10.34 13.99
C ALA A 282 -10.07 10.62 12.49
N LEU A 283 -9.25 9.84 11.80
CA LEU A 283 -8.89 10.02 10.40
C LEU A 283 -9.01 8.71 9.67
N THR A 284 -9.26 8.77 8.37
CA THR A 284 -9.25 7.60 7.51
C THR A 284 -8.80 7.97 6.12
N SER A 285 -8.11 7.05 5.44
CA SER A 285 -7.89 7.17 4.00
C SER A 285 -9.22 7.08 3.24
N LEU A 286 -9.19 7.54 1.99
CA LEU A 286 -10.21 7.12 1.03
C LEU A 286 -10.18 5.60 0.81
N VAL A 287 -11.26 5.05 0.24
CA VAL A 287 -11.36 3.62 -0.12
C VAL A 287 -10.79 3.42 -1.53
N ASP A 288 -9.68 2.69 -1.62
CA ASP A 288 -9.01 2.42 -2.90
C ASP A 288 -9.75 1.37 -3.75
N GLY A 289 -9.30 1.17 -4.99
CA GLY A 289 -9.93 0.20 -5.92
C GLY A 289 -9.79 -1.26 -5.48
N THR A 290 -8.83 -1.59 -4.62
CA THR A 290 -8.69 -2.92 -4.01
C THR A 290 -9.64 -3.11 -2.83
N GLY A 291 -10.29 -2.02 -2.37
CA GLY A 291 -11.13 -1.99 -1.18
C GLY A 291 -10.33 -1.92 0.12
N ALA A 292 -9.08 -1.48 0.09
CA ALA A 292 -8.30 -1.20 1.29
C ALA A 292 -8.65 0.19 1.87
N GLN A 293 -8.57 0.29 3.19
CA GLN A 293 -8.81 1.54 3.91
C GLN A 293 -8.07 1.52 5.24
N SER A 294 -7.27 2.56 5.48
CA SER A 294 -6.58 2.77 6.76
C SER A 294 -7.35 3.77 7.62
N MET A 295 -7.32 3.56 8.93
CA MET A 295 -7.97 4.39 9.94
C MET A 295 -6.97 4.68 11.05
N THR A 296 -6.92 5.95 11.45
CA THR A 296 -5.98 6.45 12.46
C THR A 296 -6.75 7.23 13.51
N ILE A 297 -6.65 6.83 14.78
CA ILE A 297 -7.32 7.49 15.90
C ILE A 297 -6.29 7.96 16.90
N ALA A 298 -6.26 9.27 17.16
CA ALA A 298 -5.50 9.84 18.26
C ALA A 298 -6.36 9.85 19.52
N LEU A 299 -5.92 9.17 20.57
CA LEU A 299 -6.67 9.04 21.81
C LEU A 299 -5.80 9.25 23.05
N GLN A 300 -6.47 9.43 24.18
CA GLN A 300 -5.87 9.42 25.51
C GLN A 300 -6.76 8.61 26.46
N ALA A 301 -6.20 7.58 27.08
CA ALA A 301 -6.87 6.75 28.08
C ALA A 301 -5.95 6.62 29.31
N ASP A 302 -6.53 6.76 30.50
CA ASP A 302 -5.83 6.59 31.79
C ASP A 302 -4.50 7.38 31.89
N GLY A 303 -4.50 8.60 31.34
CA GLY A 303 -3.33 9.49 31.31
C GLY A 303 -2.37 9.26 30.14
N THR A 304 -2.40 8.08 29.51
CA THR A 304 -1.53 7.68 28.39
C THR A 304 -2.08 8.15 27.05
N ARG A 305 -1.23 8.75 26.21
CA ARG A 305 -1.56 9.10 24.83
C ARG A 305 -1.14 7.98 23.89
N SER A 306 -1.95 7.73 22.87
CA SER A 306 -1.62 6.76 21.84
C SER A 306 -2.27 7.11 20.50
N VAL A 307 -1.72 6.53 19.43
CA VAL A 307 -2.33 6.50 18.10
C VAL A 307 -2.74 5.07 17.80
N ALA A 308 -4.02 4.81 17.62
CA ALA A 308 -4.51 3.56 17.08
C ALA A 308 -4.46 3.61 15.55
N VAL A 309 -3.93 2.56 14.93
CA VAL A 309 -3.93 2.38 13.47
C VAL A 309 -4.64 1.08 13.17
N VAL A 310 -5.58 1.10 12.23
CA VAL A 310 -6.34 -0.07 11.80
C VAL A 310 -6.41 -0.11 10.28
N LEU A 311 -6.15 -1.27 9.68
CA LEU A 311 -6.24 -1.51 8.24
C LEU A 311 -7.31 -2.57 7.97
N ILE A 312 -8.25 -2.23 7.09
CA ILE A 312 -9.21 -3.20 6.56
C ILE A 312 -9.03 -3.35 5.04
N LYS A 313 -9.30 -4.55 4.53
CA LYS A 313 -9.31 -4.84 3.10
C LYS A 313 -10.50 -5.72 2.75
N GLN A 314 -11.23 -5.32 1.71
CA GLN A 314 -12.37 -6.07 1.21
C GLN A 314 -11.97 -7.49 0.81
N GLY A 315 -12.76 -8.47 1.25
CA GLY A 315 -12.48 -9.90 1.09
C GLY A 315 -11.57 -10.48 2.18
N PHE A 316 -10.89 -9.65 2.97
CA PHE A 316 -9.96 -10.09 4.02
C PHE A 316 -10.32 -9.61 5.43
N GLY A 317 -11.23 -8.64 5.56
CA GLY A 317 -11.60 -8.05 6.84
C GLY A 317 -10.48 -7.19 7.44
N LEU A 318 -10.20 -7.37 8.74
CA LEU A 318 -9.20 -6.60 9.50
C LEU A 318 -7.81 -7.18 9.35
N LYS A 319 -7.01 -6.56 8.47
CA LYS A 319 -5.66 -6.98 8.12
C LYS A 319 -4.63 -6.60 9.17
N ASP A 320 -4.78 -5.44 9.78
CA ASP A 320 -3.85 -4.95 10.80
C ASP A 320 -4.57 -4.06 11.81
N ALA A 321 -4.07 -4.05 13.04
CA ALA A 321 -4.55 -3.21 14.13
C ALA A 321 -3.47 -3.12 15.21
N TYR A 322 -3.06 -1.92 15.58
CA TYR A 322 -2.09 -1.71 16.66
C TYR A 322 -2.21 -0.34 17.32
N LEU A 323 -1.60 -0.21 18.50
CA LEU A 323 -1.50 1.03 19.25
C LEU A 323 -0.04 1.48 19.29
N VAL A 324 0.21 2.72 18.90
CA VAL A 324 1.50 3.38 19.04
C VAL A 324 1.43 4.27 20.29
N PRO A 325 2.12 3.94 21.40
CA PRO A 325 2.17 4.81 22.55
C PRO A 325 2.90 6.11 22.21
N CYS A 326 2.45 7.23 22.79
CA CYS A 326 3.07 8.53 22.61
C CYS A 326 3.46 9.11 23.97
N SER A 327 4.72 9.53 24.10
CA SER A 327 5.26 10.22 25.26
C SER A 327 4.67 11.62 25.45
N SER A 328 4.15 12.24 24.39
CA SER A 328 3.62 13.61 24.42
C SER A 328 2.53 13.89 23.38
N ALA A 329 1.79 14.98 23.57
CA ALA A 329 0.84 15.47 22.58
C ALA A 329 1.52 15.91 21.27
N SER A 330 2.75 16.42 21.35
CA SER A 330 3.54 16.84 20.19
C SER A 330 3.96 15.65 19.33
N GLU A 331 4.38 14.55 19.96
CA GLU A 331 4.69 13.30 19.28
C GLU A 331 3.44 12.70 18.62
N GLN A 332 2.32 12.64 19.35
CA GLN A 332 1.04 12.18 18.81
C GLN A 332 0.62 12.99 17.58
N ARG A 333 0.76 14.33 17.62
CA ARG A 333 0.47 15.20 16.47
C ARG A 333 1.43 14.93 15.30
N ARG A 334 2.73 14.80 15.56
CA ARG A 334 3.73 14.52 14.53
C ARG A 334 3.46 13.20 13.80
N LEU A 335 3.09 12.14 14.53
CA LEU A 335 2.75 10.84 13.93
C LEU A 335 1.52 10.95 13.02
N ILE A 336 0.49 11.68 13.45
CA ILE A 336 -0.69 11.94 12.63
C ILE A 336 -0.33 12.72 11.38
N ASP A 337 0.46 13.79 11.50
CA ASP A 337 0.84 14.65 10.38
C ASP A 337 1.70 13.90 9.35
N MET A 338 2.56 12.99 9.82
CA MET A 338 3.33 12.07 8.96
C MET A 338 2.39 11.16 8.15
N ILE A 339 1.43 10.50 8.81
CA ILE A 339 0.44 9.66 8.12
C ILE A 339 -0.39 10.49 7.12
N ALA A 340 -0.79 11.69 7.52
CA ALA A 340 -1.56 12.62 6.70
C ALA A 340 -0.81 13.13 5.46
N SER A 341 0.52 13.10 5.48
CA SER A 341 1.35 13.55 4.36
C SER A 341 1.52 12.50 3.26
N GLU A 342 1.28 11.21 3.57
CA GLU A 342 1.49 10.10 2.63
C GLU A 342 0.23 9.65 1.89
N VAL A 343 -0.95 9.92 2.44
CA VAL A 343 -2.23 9.41 1.92
C VAL A 343 -3.29 10.50 2.00
N GLU A 344 -4.16 10.60 0.99
CA GLU A 344 -5.35 11.45 1.10
C GLU A 344 -6.24 10.94 2.25
N ILE A 345 -6.35 11.75 3.31
CA ILE A 345 -7.12 11.43 4.51
C ILE A 345 -8.32 12.37 4.70
N ARG A 346 -9.34 11.87 5.41
CA ARG A 346 -10.52 12.63 5.83
C ARG A 346 -10.70 12.54 7.34
N ASP A 347 -11.01 13.67 7.97
CA ASP A 347 -11.51 13.71 9.35
C ASP A 347 -12.93 13.10 9.39
N VAL A 348 -13.16 12.20 10.34
CA VAL A 348 -14.42 11.48 10.51
C VAL A 348 -14.80 11.35 11.98
N PRO A 349 -16.10 11.20 12.30
CA PRO A 349 -16.52 10.81 13.64
C PRO A 349 -15.93 9.45 14.05
N VAL A 350 -15.61 9.27 15.33
CA VAL A 350 -15.09 7.99 15.83
C VAL A 350 -16.11 6.85 15.70
N ASP A 351 -17.40 7.16 15.78
CA ASP A 351 -18.49 6.19 15.59
C ASP A 351 -18.46 5.58 14.19
N TYR A 352 -18.12 6.35 13.16
CA TYR A 352 -17.93 5.83 11.80
C TYR A 352 -16.81 4.78 11.75
N ILE A 353 -15.70 4.99 12.47
CA ILE A 353 -14.61 4.01 12.51
C ILE A 353 -15.08 2.71 13.19
N ALA A 354 -15.87 2.81 14.26
CA ALA A 354 -16.46 1.63 14.90
C ALA A 354 -17.37 0.86 13.93
N GLU A 355 -18.18 1.56 13.13
CA GLU A 355 -19.05 0.95 12.11
C GLU A 355 -18.24 0.26 10.99
N VAL A 356 -17.18 0.90 10.51
CA VAL A 356 -16.29 0.34 9.49
C VAL A 356 -15.53 -0.89 9.99
N ILE A 357 -15.06 -0.88 11.23
CA ILE A 357 -14.45 -2.04 11.88
C ILE A 357 -15.49 -3.17 12.02
N ALA A 358 -16.73 -2.87 12.40
CA ALA A 358 -17.79 -3.87 12.50
C ALA A 358 -18.11 -4.50 11.13
N ILE A 359 -18.11 -3.72 10.05
CA ILE A 359 -18.23 -4.21 8.67
C ILE A 359 -17.04 -5.11 8.31
N GLY A 360 -15.81 -4.66 8.61
CA GLY A 360 -14.58 -5.42 8.36
C GLY A 360 -14.55 -6.75 9.13
N LEU A 361 -15.05 -6.80 10.36
CA LEU A 361 -15.21 -8.03 11.14
C LEU A 361 -16.11 -9.03 10.41
N SER A 362 -17.26 -8.58 9.92
CA SER A 362 -18.18 -9.46 9.19
C SER A 362 -17.58 -9.95 7.87
N ASP A 363 -16.90 -9.08 7.13
CA ASP A 363 -16.27 -9.43 5.85
C ASP A 363 -15.19 -10.50 6.06
N GLY A 364 -14.29 -10.31 7.02
CA GLY A 364 -13.25 -11.30 7.36
C GLY A 364 -13.83 -12.63 7.86
N LEU A 365 -14.82 -12.60 8.75
CA LEU A 365 -15.45 -13.83 9.24
C LEU A 365 -16.14 -14.63 8.14
N GLN A 366 -16.79 -13.95 7.19
CA GLN A 366 -17.44 -14.62 6.04
C GLN A 366 -16.44 -15.25 5.08
N THR A 367 -15.22 -14.71 5.00
CA THR A 367 -14.15 -15.22 4.14
C THR A 367 -13.13 -16.09 4.86
N GLY A 368 -13.35 -16.41 6.13
CA GLY A 368 -12.47 -17.28 6.92
C GLY A 368 -11.18 -16.62 7.41
N HIS A 369 -11.14 -15.29 7.46
CA HIS A 369 -10.02 -14.51 7.95
C HIS A 369 -10.32 -13.96 9.36
N PRO A 370 -9.62 -14.45 10.41
CA PRO A 370 -9.75 -13.88 11.75
C PRO A 370 -9.20 -12.43 11.76
N PRO A 371 -9.72 -11.55 12.64
CA PRO A 371 -9.22 -10.18 12.72
C PRO A 371 -7.80 -10.13 13.30
N ALA A 372 -7.04 -9.10 12.91
CA ALA A 372 -5.71 -8.85 13.46
C ALA A 372 -5.69 -8.84 15.00
N ALA A 373 -4.67 -9.48 15.58
CA ALA A 373 -4.57 -9.71 17.02
C ALA A 373 -4.61 -8.42 17.86
N GLY A 374 -3.98 -7.35 17.38
CA GLY A 374 -3.95 -6.07 18.09
C GLY A 374 -5.29 -5.31 18.11
N LEU A 375 -6.32 -5.81 17.42
CA LEU A 375 -7.68 -5.24 17.50
C LEU A 375 -8.23 -5.26 18.93
N ALA A 376 -7.93 -6.32 19.70
CA ALA A 376 -8.36 -6.41 21.09
C ALA A 376 -7.83 -5.23 21.93
N GLY A 377 -6.57 -4.83 21.72
CA GLY A 377 -5.98 -3.66 22.36
C GLY A 377 -6.63 -2.36 21.91
N VAL A 378 -6.86 -2.19 20.61
CA VAL A 378 -7.52 -0.99 20.05
C VAL A 378 -8.94 -0.81 20.61
N VAL A 379 -9.75 -1.87 20.60
CA VAL A 379 -11.15 -1.86 21.10
C VAL A 379 -11.20 -1.55 22.58
N GLN A 380 -10.30 -2.13 23.36
CA GLN A 380 -10.22 -1.86 24.79
C GLN A 380 -9.74 -0.42 25.06
N ALA A 381 -8.76 0.09 24.33
CA ALA A 381 -8.29 1.47 24.48
C ALA A 381 -9.38 2.51 24.15
N LEU A 382 -10.28 2.18 23.20
CA LEU A 382 -11.42 3.00 22.80
C LEU A 382 -12.70 2.75 23.60
N GLY A 383 -12.71 1.75 24.50
CA GLY A 383 -13.86 1.44 25.34
C GLY A 383 -15.05 0.85 24.57
N TRP A 384 -14.81 0.19 23.44
CA TRP A 384 -15.85 -0.36 22.57
C TRP A 384 -16.30 -1.77 22.99
N SER A 385 -16.89 -1.90 24.18
CA SER A 385 -17.35 -3.20 24.71
C SER A 385 -18.48 -3.85 23.89
N GLU A 386 -19.26 -3.06 23.16
CA GLU A 386 -20.39 -3.53 22.34
C GLU A 386 -20.04 -3.72 20.86
N LEU A 387 -18.76 -3.70 20.49
CA LEU A 387 -18.36 -3.92 19.11
C LEU A 387 -18.73 -5.35 18.67
N ARG A 388 -19.63 -5.46 17.70
CA ARG A 388 -20.09 -6.72 17.10
C ARG A 388 -19.96 -6.64 15.57
N PRO A 389 -19.75 -7.77 14.86
CA PRO A 389 -19.79 -7.78 13.41
C PRO A 389 -21.10 -7.21 12.87
N ARG A 390 -21.01 -6.37 11.84
CA ARG A 390 -22.15 -5.78 11.12
C ARG A 390 -22.12 -6.23 9.67
N SER A 391 -23.28 -6.49 9.09
CA SER A 391 -23.39 -6.95 7.71
C SER A 391 -22.56 -6.11 6.73
N ALA A 392 -21.76 -6.78 5.91
CA ALA A 392 -20.93 -6.18 4.86
C ALA A 392 -21.64 -6.16 3.49
N SER A 393 -22.97 -6.30 3.46
CA SER A 393 -23.75 -6.24 2.22
C SER A 393 -23.78 -4.82 1.64
N VAL A 394 -23.89 -4.71 0.31
CA VAL A 394 -23.97 -3.40 -0.36
C VAL A 394 -25.17 -2.59 0.13
N TYR A 395 -26.33 -3.24 0.32
CA TYR A 395 -27.54 -2.58 0.80
C TYR A 395 -27.40 -2.06 2.23
N ASP A 396 -26.82 -2.86 3.14
CA ASP A 396 -26.65 -2.46 4.54
C ASP A 396 -25.65 -1.29 4.67
N ILE A 397 -24.55 -1.32 3.92
CA ILE A 397 -23.57 -0.23 3.89
C ILE A 397 -24.19 1.03 3.26
N ALA A 398 -24.93 0.88 2.16
CA ALA A 398 -25.62 2.00 1.51
C ALA A 398 -26.65 2.66 2.43
N ALA A 399 -27.35 1.90 3.27
CA ALA A 399 -28.30 2.42 4.25
C ALA A 399 -27.63 3.29 5.33
N LEU A 400 -26.35 3.04 5.66
CA LEU A 400 -25.57 3.92 6.55
C LEU A 400 -25.27 5.29 5.93
N ALA A 401 -25.20 5.35 4.60
CA ALA A 401 -24.96 6.59 3.86
C ALA A 401 -26.26 7.32 3.44
N ASP A 402 -27.39 6.62 3.44
CA ASP A 402 -28.73 7.16 3.17
C ASP A 402 -29.76 6.72 4.23
N PRO A 403 -29.60 7.14 5.50
CA PRO A 403 -30.47 6.71 6.59
C PRO A 403 -31.91 7.21 6.49
N GLN A 404 -32.22 8.14 5.57
CA GLN A 404 -33.58 8.62 5.30
C GLN A 404 -34.18 8.01 4.03
N GLU A 405 -33.54 6.99 3.45
CA GLU A 405 -34.01 6.29 2.24
C GLU A 405 -34.36 7.24 1.07
N LYS A 406 -33.57 8.31 0.92
CA LYS A 406 -33.80 9.33 -0.12
C LYS A 406 -33.64 8.74 -1.52
N ILE A 407 -32.64 7.89 -1.74
CA ILE A 407 -32.37 7.25 -3.03
C ILE A 407 -33.50 6.27 -3.41
N PRO A 408 -33.92 5.32 -2.55
CA PRO A 408 -35.09 4.49 -2.82
C PRO A 408 -36.35 5.31 -3.16
N ALA A 409 -36.59 6.41 -2.45
CA ALA A 409 -37.76 7.29 -2.64
C ALA A 409 -37.72 8.15 -3.93
N MET A 410 -36.57 8.28 -4.59
CA MET A 410 -36.44 9.05 -5.82
C MET A 410 -37.08 8.36 -7.03
N SER A 411 -37.57 9.16 -7.98
CA SER A 411 -37.97 8.65 -9.30
C SER A 411 -36.78 8.07 -10.06
N ALA A 412 -37.04 7.15 -10.99
CA ALA A 412 -35.99 6.54 -11.81
C ALA A 412 -35.15 7.57 -12.57
N GLN A 413 -35.76 8.66 -13.03
CA GLN A 413 -35.04 9.75 -13.71
C GLN A 413 -34.11 10.52 -12.74
N ALA A 414 -34.56 10.78 -11.51
CA ALA A 414 -33.74 11.45 -10.50
C ALA A 414 -32.55 10.57 -10.07
N ARG A 415 -32.78 9.27 -9.82
CA ARG A 415 -31.70 8.31 -9.59
C ARG A 415 -30.73 8.24 -10.76
N GLY A 416 -31.25 8.22 -11.99
CA GLY A 416 -30.46 8.27 -13.22
C GLY A 416 -29.50 9.46 -13.26
N ARG A 417 -29.94 10.65 -12.83
CA ARG A 417 -29.08 11.85 -12.74
C ARG A 417 -27.99 11.70 -11.68
N MET A 418 -28.30 11.14 -10.51
CA MET A 418 -27.30 10.87 -9.46
C MET A 418 -26.20 9.92 -9.96
N ILE A 419 -26.59 8.86 -10.68
CA ILE A 419 -25.65 7.90 -11.25
C ILE A 419 -24.80 8.54 -12.35
N ASN A 420 -25.38 9.38 -13.20
CA ASN A 420 -24.65 10.03 -14.28
C ASN A 420 -23.62 11.07 -13.78
N ALA A 421 -23.82 11.65 -12.59
CA ALA A 421 -22.85 12.57 -11.98
C ALA A 421 -21.50 11.90 -11.66
N SER A 422 -21.45 10.56 -11.67
CA SER A 422 -20.21 9.80 -11.47
C SER A 422 -19.15 10.01 -12.55
N SER A 423 -19.50 10.63 -13.68
CA SER A 423 -18.53 11.00 -14.74
C SER A 423 -17.53 12.08 -14.30
N GLU A 424 -17.80 12.80 -13.21
CA GLU A 424 -16.95 13.89 -12.72
C GLU A 424 -16.23 13.54 -11.41
N TRP A 425 -16.33 12.28 -10.94
CA TRP A 425 -15.79 11.92 -9.63
C TRP A 425 -14.27 12.03 -9.56
N GLU A 426 -13.53 11.63 -10.60
CA GLU A 426 -12.05 11.74 -10.63
C GLU A 426 -11.57 13.18 -10.38
N THR A 427 -12.28 14.19 -10.89
CA THR A 427 -11.95 15.61 -10.69
C THR A 427 -12.10 16.03 -9.23
N HIS A 428 -12.99 15.39 -8.48
CA HIS A 428 -13.26 15.72 -7.08
C HIS A 428 -12.51 14.81 -6.10
N PHE A 429 -12.11 13.62 -6.56
CA PHE A 429 -11.43 12.59 -5.79
C PHE A 429 -10.31 11.98 -6.66
N PRO A 430 -9.13 12.63 -6.75
CA PRO A 430 -8.02 12.19 -7.61
C PRO A 430 -7.57 10.75 -7.38
N MET A 431 -7.62 10.28 -6.12
CA MET A 431 -7.33 8.89 -5.75
C MET A 431 -8.13 7.86 -6.56
N ILE A 432 -9.33 8.22 -7.08
CA ILE A 432 -10.10 7.33 -7.94
C ILE A 432 -9.34 7.05 -9.24
N SER A 433 -8.80 8.06 -9.93
CA SER A 433 -8.00 7.82 -11.15
C SER A 433 -6.69 7.08 -10.88
N GLU A 434 -6.14 7.21 -9.68
CA GLU A 434 -4.87 6.57 -9.29
C GLU A 434 -5.04 5.09 -8.89
N SER A 435 -6.20 4.70 -8.35
CA SER A 435 -6.37 3.39 -7.70
C SER A 435 -7.55 2.56 -8.18
N TRP A 436 -8.56 3.16 -8.84
CA TRP A 436 -9.74 2.43 -9.29
C TRP A 436 -9.53 1.86 -10.70
N PHE A 437 -8.85 0.71 -10.74
CA PHE A 437 -8.64 -0.08 -11.94
C PHE A 437 -8.66 -1.58 -11.61
N GLU A 438 -8.74 -2.40 -12.65
CA GLU A 438 -8.70 -3.85 -12.58
C GLU A 438 -7.42 -4.35 -13.27
N ASP A 439 -6.54 -4.99 -12.51
CA ASP A 439 -5.24 -5.50 -12.97
C ASP A 439 -5.09 -7.01 -12.74
N SER A 440 -6.17 -7.74 -12.48
CA SER A 440 -6.13 -9.19 -12.33
C SER A 440 -5.71 -9.92 -13.60
N ASP A 441 -5.25 -11.17 -13.43
CA ASP A 441 -4.88 -12.03 -14.55
C ASP A 441 -6.03 -12.32 -15.50
N ALA A 442 -7.27 -12.33 -15.00
CA ALA A 442 -8.45 -12.48 -15.85
C ALA A 442 -8.58 -11.29 -16.83
N PHE A 443 -8.17 -10.08 -16.40
CA PHE A 443 -8.16 -8.90 -17.25
C PHE A 443 -7.01 -8.96 -18.26
N THR A 444 -5.79 -9.26 -17.81
CA THR A 444 -4.62 -9.45 -18.69
C THR A 444 -4.87 -10.55 -19.74
N THR A 445 -5.37 -11.70 -19.32
CA THR A 445 -5.69 -12.83 -20.22
C THR A 445 -6.72 -12.43 -21.27
N ALA A 446 -7.74 -11.65 -20.89
CA ALA A 446 -8.73 -11.14 -21.84
C ALA A 446 -8.11 -10.22 -22.90
N ILE A 447 -7.08 -9.44 -22.53
CA ILE A 447 -6.33 -8.62 -23.47
C ILE A 447 -5.52 -9.48 -24.44
N GLU A 448 -4.72 -10.40 -23.91
CA GLU A 448 -3.78 -11.22 -24.70
C GLU A 448 -4.49 -12.22 -25.62
N ALA A 449 -5.62 -12.80 -25.19
CA ALA A 449 -6.37 -13.76 -25.98
C ALA A 449 -7.16 -13.13 -27.15
N SER A 450 -7.34 -11.80 -27.12
CA SER A 450 -8.23 -11.10 -28.05
C SER A 450 -7.58 -10.83 -29.40
N LYS A 451 -8.14 -11.41 -30.46
CA LYS A 451 -7.63 -11.26 -31.83
C LYS A 451 -8.17 -10.04 -32.60
N THR A 452 -9.18 -9.37 -32.06
CA THR A 452 -9.79 -8.19 -32.69
C THR A 452 -10.15 -7.14 -31.64
N PRO A 453 -10.19 -5.83 -32.00
CA PRO A 453 -10.59 -4.78 -31.07
C PRO A 453 -12.01 -4.94 -30.52
N ALA A 454 -12.93 -5.50 -31.33
CA ALA A 454 -14.31 -5.73 -30.91
C ALA A 454 -14.42 -6.88 -29.88
N ALA A 455 -13.65 -7.96 -30.08
CA ALA A 455 -13.56 -9.06 -29.12
C ALA A 455 -12.91 -8.57 -27.82
N LEU A 456 -11.79 -7.84 -27.92
CA LEU A 456 -11.10 -7.22 -26.78
C LEU A 456 -12.05 -6.41 -25.91
N LYS A 457 -12.75 -5.44 -26.50
CA LYS A 457 -13.70 -4.61 -25.76
C LYS A 457 -14.79 -5.47 -25.10
N ARG A 458 -15.35 -6.46 -25.81
CA ARG A 458 -16.38 -7.34 -25.26
C ARG A 458 -15.86 -8.14 -24.05
N ASP A 459 -14.70 -8.77 -24.18
CA ASP A 459 -14.11 -9.64 -23.16
C ASP A 459 -13.69 -8.83 -21.92
N LEU A 460 -13.08 -7.66 -22.10
CA LEU A 460 -12.75 -6.77 -20.99
C LEU A 460 -13.99 -6.31 -20.21
N TRP A 461 -15.08 -5.95 -20.90
CA TRP A 461 -16.34 -5.61 -20.24
C TRP A 461 -16.95 -6.80 -19.49
N GLN A 462 -16.79 -8.02 -20.00
CA GLN A 462 -17.26 -9.24 -19.34
C GLN A 462 -16.44 -9.54 -18.08
N THR A 463 -15.11 -9.38 -18.13
CA THR A 463 -14.24 -9.52 -16.95
C THR A 463 -14.59 -8.50 -15.88
N LEU A 464 -14.81 -7.23 -16.26
CA LEU A 464 -15.22 -6.21 -15.30
C LEU A 464 -16.60 -6.49 -14.70
N ASP A 465 -17.51 -7.08 -15.47
CA ASP A 465 -18.83 -7.50 -14.98
C ASP A 465 -18.78 -8.64 -13.98
N ALA A 466 -17.82 -9.56 -14.12
CA ALA A 466 -17.57 -10.60 -13.12
C ALA A 466 -17.13 -10.02 -11.76
N ARG A 467 -16.59 -8.80 -11.75
CA ARG A 467 -16.17 -8.04 -10.58
C ARG A 467 -17.20 -7.02 -10.10
N ARG A 468 -18.44 -7.05 -10.63
CA ARG A 468 -19.49 -6.07 -10.31
C ARG A 468 -19.76 -5.94 -8.80
N SER A 469 -19.86 -7.05 -8.07
CA SER A 469 -20.10 -7.05 -6.62
C SER A 469 -18.95 -6.42 -5.83
N HIS A 470 -17.71 -6.61 -6.29
CA HIS A 470 -16.53 -5.99 -5.71
C HIS A 470 -16.64 -4.46 -5.80
N TRP A 471 -16.90 -3.94 -7.00
CA TRP A 471 -17.01 -2.50 -7.24
C TRP A 471 -18.23 -1.88 -6.55
N ALA A 472 -19.37 -2.57 -6.52
CA ALA A 472 -20.55 -2.11 -5.79
C ALA A 472 -20.25 -1.89 -4.29
N ARG A 473 -19.48 -2.79 -3.68
CA ARG A 473 -19.08 -2.68 -2.27
C ARG A 473 -18.04 -1.60 -2.02
N VAL A 474 -17.02 -1.46 -2.89
CA VAL A 474 -16.05 -0.33 -2.82
C VAL A 474 -16.78 1.01 -2.87
N ILE A 475 -17.71 1.16 -3.82
CA ILE A 475 -18.50 2.38 -3.99
C ILE A 475 -19.43 2.63 -2.80
N ALA A 476 -20.06 1.59 -2.23
CA ALA A 476 -20.89 1.72 -1.04
C ALA A 476 -20.09 2.17 0.19
N ARG A 477 -18.89 1.61 0.39
CA ARG A 477 -18.00 2.01 1.49
C ARG A 477 -17.51 3.45 1.32
N MET A 478 -17.19 3.86 0.09
CA MET A 478 -16.91 5.27 -0.19
C MET A 478 -18.12 6.16 0.10
N ALA A 479 -19.34 5.71 -0.21
CA ALA A 479 -20.56 6.45 0.13
C ALA A 479 -20.70 6.68 1.65
N HIS A 480 -20.44 5.64 2.45
CA HIS A 480 -20.47 5.71 3.91
C HIS A 480 -19.40 6.67 4.46
N LEU A 481 -18.18 6.60 3.92
CA LEU A 481 -17.11 7.55 4.24
C LEU A 481 -17.53 8.99 3.97
N LEU A 482 -17.99 9.26 2.76
CA LEU A 482 -18.38 10.60 2.33
C LEU A 482 -19.56 11.12 3.15
N HIS A 483 -20.51 10.26 3.53
CA HIS A 483 -21.59 10.62 4.43
C HIS A 483 -21.06 11.04 5.80
N ALA A 484 -20.18 10.26 6.40
CA ALA A 484 -19.57 10.54 7.70
C ALA A 484 -18.71 11.82 7.68
N ALA A 485 -18.04 12.10 6.56
CA ALA A 485 -17.27 13.32 6.34
C ALA A 485 -18.14 14.54 5.97
N GLY A 486 -19.46 14.38 5.82
CA GLY A 486 -20.39 15.46 5.47
C GLY A 486 -20.32 15.91 4.00
N ASP A 487 -19.79 15.08 3.10
CA ASP A 487 -19.67 15.40 1.67
C ASP A 487 -21.02 15.27 0.95
N PRO A 488 -21.47 16.31 0.21
CA PRO A 488 -22.77 16.31 -0.45
C PRO A 488 -22.91 15.25 -1.56
N LYS A 489 -21.80 14.67 -2.04
CA LYS A 489 -21.81 13.64 -3.10
C LYS A 489 -22.07 12.24 -2.56
N ALA A 490 -22.14 12.02 -1.24
CA ALA A 490 -22.38 10.70 -0.65
C ALA A 490 -23.58 9.96 -1.27
N LEU A 491 -24.70 10.65 -1.47
CA LEU A 491 -25.91 10.06 -2.08
C LEU A 491 -25.73 9.67 -3.56
N GLN A 492 -24.79 10.29 -4.27
CA GLN A 492 -24.44 9.86 -5.63
C GLN A 492 -23.77 8.48 -5.60
N PHE A 493 -22.84 8.27 -4.66
CA PHE A 493 -22.19 6.96 -4.47
C PHE A 493 -23.20 5.89 -4.05
N VAL A 494 -24.15 6.21 -3.15
CA VAL A 494 -25.27 5.31 -2.81
C VAL A 494 -26.05 4.89 -4.07
N ALA A 495 -26.44 5.86 -4.90
CA ALA A 495 -27.20 5.58 -6.11
C ALA A 495 -26.45 4.68 -7.10
N VAL A 496 -25.13 4.85 -7.23
CA VAL A 496 -24.30 4.00 -8.09
C VAL A 496 -24.14 2.61 -7.50
N ALA A 497 -23.79 2.48 -6.22
CA ALA A 497 -23.62 1.19 -5.56
C ALA A 497 -24.89 0.33 -5.66
N MET A 498 -26.06 0.91 -5.33
CA MET A 498 -27.34 0.22 -5.46
C MET A 498 -27.64 -0.16 -6.91
N ALA A 499 -27.37 0.72 -7.88
CA ALA A 499 -27.62 0.41 -9.28
C ALA A 499 -26.74 -0.72 -9.83
N LEU A 500 -25.49 -0.81 -9.36
CA LEU A 500 -24.63 -1.95 -9.69
C LEU A 500 -25.18 -3.24 -9.07
N GLU A 501 -25.57 -3.21 -7.80
CA GLU A 501 -26.16 -4.37 -7.12
C GLU A 501 -27.48 -4.84 -7.78
N GLU A 502 -28.31 -3.91 -8.23
CA GLU A 502 -29.56 -4.17 -8.98
C GLU A 502 -29.32 -4.62 -10.43
N GLY A 503 -28.08 -4.64 -10.87
CA GLY A 503 -27.67 -5.15 -12.17
C GLY A 503 -27.83 -4.20 -13.34
N ARG A 504 -27.76 -2.88 -13.10
CA ARG A 504 -27.63 -1.88 -14.17
C ARG A 504 -26.40 -2.20 -15.02
N ALA A 505 -26.57 -2.15 -16.34
CA ALA A 505 -25.47 -2.39 -17.28
C ALA A 505 -24.30 -1.43 -17.04
N LEU A 506 -23.07 -1.96 -16.89
CA LEU A 506 -21.87 -1.18 -16.57
C LEU A 506 -21.61 -0.04 -17.56
N LYS A 507 -21.81 -0.29 -18.86
CA LYS A 507 -21.71 0.72 -19.95
C LYS A 507 -22.70 1.89 -19.85
N LYS A 508 -23.65 1.83 -18.90
CA LYS A 508 -24.60 2.93 -18.62
C LYS A 508 -24.28 3.60 -17.29
N THR A 509 -23.13 3.35 -16.71
CA THR A 509 -22.68 3.83 -15.40
C THR A 509 -21.30 4.48 -15.61
N PRO A 510 -21.22 5.82 -15.71
CA PRO A 510 -20.01 6.50 -16.18
C PRO A 510 -18.72 6.14 -15.44
N ILE A 511 -18.77 5.99 -14.11
CA ILE A 511 -17.60 5.56 -13.33
C ILE A 511 -17.02 4.22 -13.79
N MET A 512 -17.85 3.29 -14.26
CA MET A 512 -17.38 1.99 -14.74
C MET A 512 -16.72 2.10 -16.12
N GLU A 513 -17.05 3.12 -16.93
CA GLU A 513 -16.32 3.40 -18.17
C GLU A 513 -14.92 3.95 -17.88
N MET A 514 -14.79 4.81 -16.88
CA MET A 514 -13.47 5.29 -16.44
C MET A 514 -12.63 4.15 -15.85
N ILE A 515 -13.19 3.31 -14.96
CA ILE A 515 -12.47 2.15 -14.43
C ILE A 515 -11.99 1.25 -15.57
N PHE A 516 -12.84 1.00 -16.58
CA PHE A 516 -12.46 0.24 -17.77
C PHE A 516 -11.27 0.87 -18.49
N ASP A 517 -11.31 2.18 -18.75
CA ASP A 517 -10.25 2.90 -19.46
C ASP A 517 -8.94 2.90 -18.65
N GLN A 518 -8.99 3.15 -17.35
CA GLN A 518 -7.83 3.15 -16.46
C GLN A 518 -7.20 1.76 -16.36
N SER A 519 -8.01 0.71 -16.27
CA SER A 519 -7.53 -0.69 -16.28
C SER A 519 -6.70 -1.00 -17.52
N PHE A 520 -7.13 -0.50 -18.68
CA PHE A 520 -6.38 -0.66 -19.92
C PHE A 520 -5.10 0.18 -19.95
N GLN A 521 -5.11 1.40 -19.41
CA GLN A 521 -3.91 2.24 -19.31
C GLN A 521 -2.84 1.63 -18.40
N VAL A 522 -3.24 1.11 -17.23
CA VAL A 522 -2.32 0.43 -16.31
C VAL A 522 -1.68 -0.78 -16.99
N TRP A 523 -2.47 -1.62 -17.68
CA TRP A 523 -1.94 -2.75 -18.42
C TRP A 523 -0.93 -2.33 -19.50
N LEU A 524 -1.23 -1.27 -20.28
CA LEU A 524 -0.32 -0.74 -21.29
C LEU A 524 1.01 -0.28 -20.68
N HIS A 525 0.93 0.41 -19.55
CA HIS A 525 2.11 0.89 -18.84
C HIS A 525 2.98 -0.28 -18.36
N GLU A 526 2.39 -1.27 -17.71
CA GLU A 526 3.11 -2.42 -17.14
C GLU A 526 3.70 -3.37 -18.20
N ASN A 527 2.99 -3.59 -19.32
CA ASN A 527 3.31 -4.67 -20.26
C ASN A 527 3.88 -4.21 -21.61
N VAL A 528 3.65 -2.95 -22.02
CA VAL A 528 4.04 -2.45 -23.36
C VAL A 528 5.06 -1.33 -23.26
N LEU A 529 4.82 -0.34 -22.41
CA LEU A 529 5.71 0.82 -22.25
C LEU A 529 6.89 0.52 -21.32
N GLY A 530 6.77 -0.52 -20.48
CA GLY A 530 7.77 -0.96 -19.52
C GLY A 530 7.89 -0.01 -18.32
N ASN A 531 8.40 -0.52 -17.20
CA ASN A 531 8.64 0.23 -15.96
C ASN A 531 9.73 1.33 -16.06
N ALA A 532 10.08 1.79 -17.28
CA ALA A 532 11.03 2.88 -17.51
C ALA A 532 10.39 4.28 -17.42
N ALA A 533 9.06 4.36 -17.31
CA ALA A 533 8.37 5.59 -16.96
C ALA A 533 8.32 5.75 -15.43
N PRO A 534 8.95 6.79 -14.84
CA PRO A 534 8.76 7.08 -13.44
C PRO A 534 7.29 7.46 -13.23
N TYR A 535 6.65 6.77 -12.29
CA TYR A 535 5.33 7.13 -11.79
C TYR A 535 5.30 8.63 -11.49
N ALA A 536 4.45 9.34 -12.22
CA ALA A 536 4.12 10.73 -11.96
C ALA A 536 3.16 10.77 -10.77
N ASP A 537 3.68 10.57 -9.55
CA ASP A 537 3.04 11.11 -8.36
C ASP A 537 4.03 11.16 -7.20
N ASP A 538 4.51 12.37 -6.93
CA ASP A 538 5.07 12.80 -5.65
C ASP A 538 5.03 14.33 -5.68
N HIS A 539 3.84 14.87 -5.46
CA HIS A 539 3.66 16.28 -5.14
C HIS A 539 4.20 16.55 -3.73
N VAL A 540 5.49 16.87 -3.62
CA VAL A 540 6.00 17.59 -2.44
C VAL A 540 5.59 19.06 -2.60
N PRO A 541 4.78 19.64 -1.70
CA PRO A 541 4.47 21.07 -1.79
C PRO A 541 5.75 21.85 -1.45
N PHE A 542 6.34 22.50 -2.45
CA PHE A 542 7.28 23.59 -2.18
C PHE A 542 6.46 24.73 -1.58
N GLU A 543 6.73 25.10 -0.32
CA GLU A 543 6.13 26.28 0.31
C GLU A 543 6.46 27.53 -0.53
N VAL A 544 5.50 27.95 -1.35
CA VAL A 544 5.53 29.28 -1.97
C VAL A 544 5.09 30.26 -0.88
N ALA A 545 6.08 30.89 -0.25
CA ALA A 545 5.85 32.11 0.50
C ALA A 545 5.15 33.13 -0.42
N SER A 546 3.84 33.24 -0.27
CA SER A 546 3.01 34.16 -1.02
C SER A 546 3.23 35.58 -0.49
N GLY A 547 4.28 36.22 -0.95
CA GLY A 547 4.46 37.67 -0.89
C GLY A 547 4.25 38.28 -2.28
N PRO A 548 3.72 39.51 -2.40
CA PRO A 548 3.67 40.19 -3.68
C PRO A 548 5.09 40.38 -4.22
N ALA A 549 5.29 40.09 -5.51
CA ALA A 549 6.59 40.14 -6.16
C ALA A 549 7.24 41.53 -6.02
N PRO A 550 8.46 41.64 -5.44
CA PRO A 550 9.20 42.89 -5.49
C PRO A 550 9.60 43.19 -6.94
N ALA A 551 9.27 44.39 -7.40
CA ALA A 551 9.70 44.89 -8.69
C ALA A 551 11.24 44.92 -8.75
N VAL A 552 11.80 44.36 -9.82
CA VAL A 552 13.23 44.28 -10.16
C VAL A 552 13.99 43.13 -9.47
N MET A 553 13.86 41.90 -9.99
CA MET A 553 14.90 40.88 -9.81
C MET A 553 16.00 41.09 -10.86
N THR A 554 17.16 41.58 -10.42
CA THR A 554 18.41 41.41 -11.16
C THR A 554 18.77 39.91 -11.17
N MET A 555 19.03 39.37 -12.36
CA MET A 555 19.40 37.97 -12.55
C MET A 555 20.65 37.61 -11.71
N PRO A 556 20.67 36.43 -11.05
CA PRO A 556 21.88 35.95 -10.40
C PRO A 556 23.00 35.76 -11.43
N ASP A 557 24.24 36.04 -11.03
CA ASP A 557 25.43 35.89 -11.87
C ASP A 557 25.77 34.39 -12.04
N ILE A 558 25.08 33.74 -12.99
CA ILE A 558 25.26 32.30 -13.27
C ILE A 558 26.52 32.11 -14.11
N ARG A 559 27.45 31.30 -13.62
CA ARG A 559 28.69 30.97 -14.35
C ARG A 559 28.37 30.24 -15.66
N PRO A 560 29.03 30.60 -16.79
CA PRO A 560 28.83 29.91 -18.07
C PRO A 560 29.05 28.39 -17.99
N GLU A 561 28.36 27.66 -18.85
CA GLU A 561 28.54 26.22 -19.02
C GLU A 561 29.93 25.88 -19.60
N LYS A 562 30.62 24.89 -19.03
CA LYS A 562 31.85 24.33 -19.61
C LYS A 562 31.49 23.24 -20.63
N SER A 563 32.35 23.02 -21.62
CA SER A 563 32.11 22.01 -22.66
C SER A 563 31.79 20.62 -22.09
N GLY A 564 30.61 20.09 -22.45
CA GLY A 564 30.09 18.78 -22.00
C GLY A 564 29.79 18.70 -20.50
N GLU A 565 29.69 19.82 -19.79
CA GLU A 565 29.41 19.85 -18.36
C GLU A 565 28.01 19.34 -18.04
N LEU A 566 27.00 19.83 -18.76
CA LEU A 566 25.61 19.41 -18.55
C LEU A 566 25.44 17.91 -18.85
N GLY A 567 25.96 17.42 -19.98
CA GLY A 567 25.91 15.99 -20.31
C GLY A 567 26.56 15.09 -19.26
N LYS A 568 27.67 15.52 -18.62
CA LYS A 568 28.29 14.76 -17.52
C LYS A 568 27.44 14.71 -16.26
N LEU A 569 26.75 15.81 -15.94
CA LEU A 569 25.87 15.91 -14.78
C LEU A 569 24.56 15.13 -14.97
N LEU A 570 24.10 15.01 -16.22
CA LEU A 570 22.87 14.28 -16.58
C LEU A 570 23.08 12.79 -16.83
N LYS A 571 24.32 12.35 -17.12
CA LYS A 571 24.66 10.95 -17.39
C LYS A 571 24.13 9.95 -16.35
N PRO A 572 24.17 10.22 -15.03
CA PRO A 572 23.58 9.33 -14.02
C PRO A 572 22.08 9.10 -14.22
N ALA A 573 21.34 10.11 -14.68
CA ALA A 573 19.92 10.03 -15.00
C ALA A 573 19.63 9.48 -16.40
N GLY A 574 20.65 9.02 -17.14
CA GLY A 574 20.50 8.53 -18.52
C GLY A 574 20.11 9.61 -19.54
N LEU A 575 20.11 10.90 -19.15
CA LEU A 575 19.71 12.00 -20.02
C LEU A 575 20.91 12.63 -20.74
N THR A 576 20.62 13.35 -21.82
CA THR A 576 21.61 14.07 -22.62
C THR A 576 21.30 15.57 -22.65
N GLU A 577 22.28 16.37 -23.05
CA GLU A 577 22.09 17.81 -23.28
C GLU A 577 21.02 18.09 -24.35
N TRP A 578 20.93 17.25 -25.39
CA TRP A 578 19.94 17.35 -26.45
C TRP A 578 18.51 17.08 -25.98
N TRP A 579 18.36 16.15 -25.04
CA TRP A 579 17.09 15.91 -24.38
C TRP A 579 16.63 17.15 -23.61
N VAL A 580 17.53 17.78 -22.85
CA VAL A 580 17.22 19.02 -22.11
C VAL A 580 16.90 20.18 -23.04
N ASP A 581 17.61 20.32 -24.16
CA ASP A 581 17.31 21.35 -25.17
C ASP A 581 15.91 21.14 -25.79
N GLY A 582 15.51 19.88 -26.01
CA GLY A 582 14.14 19.54 -26.43
C GLY A 582 13.09 19.88 -25.39
N TYR A 583 13.36 19.51 -24.14
CA TYR A 583 12.52 19.84 -23.00
C TYR A 583 12.31 21.35 -22.85
N MET A 584 13.39 22.15 -22.88
CA MET A 584 13.31 23.61 -22.79
C MET A 584 12.53 24.21 -23.96
N MET A 585 12.67 23.66 -25.16
CA MET A 585 11.86 24.10 -26.29
C MET A 585 10.36 23.84 -26.06
N GLY A 586 10.00 22.69 -25.49
CA GLY A 586 8.61 22.37 -25.12
C GLY A 586 8.04 23.36 -24.10
N VAL A 587 8.79 23.63 -23.03
CA VAL A 587 8.44 24.64 -22.02
C VAL A 587 8.22 26.01 -22.65
N CYS A 588 9.15 26.48 -23.48
CA CYS A 588 9.09 27.79 -24.10
C CYS A 588 8.00 27.92 -25.17
N THR A 589 7.44 26.82 -25.68
CA THR A 589 6.44 26.85 -26.75
C THR A 589 5.04 26.39 -26.31
N ALA A 590 4.82 26.17 -25.02
CA ALA A 590 3.49 25.81 -24.51
C ALA A 590 2.42 26.89 -24.84
N PRO A 591 1.13 26.52 -25.03
CA PRO A 591 0.05 27.47 -25.30
C PRO A 591 -0.22 28.50 -24.19
N LYS A 592 0.25 28.24 -22.97
CA LYS A 592 0.29 29.17 -21.83
C LYS A 592 1.71 29.26 -21.30
N PHE A 593 2.05 30.36 -20.65
CA PHE A 593 3.35 30.52 -19.99
C PHE A 593 3.52 29.47 -18.87
N VAL A 594 4.59 28.69 -18.95
CA VAL A 594 4.96 27.70 -17.92
C VAL A 594 5.90 28.38 -16.93
N PRO A 595 5.52 28.60 -15.65
CA PRO A 595 6.37 29.24 -14.67
C PRO A 595 7.58 28.36 -14.34
N PRO A 596 8.75 28.97 -13.97
CA PRO A 596 9.96 28.24 -13.58
C PRO A 596 9.75 27.12 -12.58
N GLY A 597 8.90 27.32 -11.56
CA GLY A 597 8.59 26.28 -10.58
C GLY A 597 7.95 25.04 -11.20
N ALA A 598 7.04 25.21 -12.16
CA ALA A 598 6.32 24.09 -12.78
C ALA A 598 7.24 23.23 -13.65
N TRP A 599 8.00 23.86 -14.56
CA TRP A 599 8.88 23.08 -15.44
C TRP A 599 10.15 22.58 -14.74
N ALA A 600 10.64 23.27 -13.70
CA ALA A 600 11.76 22.79 -12.91
C ALA A 600 11.36 21.57 -12.08
N GLN A 601 10.14 21.55 -11.53
CA GLN A 601 9.64 20.40 -10.76
C GLN A 601 9.65 19.11 -11.58
N VAL A 602 9.12 19.15 -12.81
CA VAL A 602 9.11 17.99 -13.71
C VAL A 602 10.53 17.49 -13.98
N LEU A 603 11.49 18.38 -14.23
CA LEU A 603 12.88 17.98 -14.42
C LEU A 603 13.47 17.38 -13.15
N LEU A 604 13.28 18.03 -12.00
CA LEU A 604 13.78 17.56 -10.71
C LEU A 604 13.23 16.20 -10.32
N ASN A 605 12.00 15.87 -10.73
CA ASN A 605 11.46 14.52 -10.54
C ASN A 605 12.23 13.46 -11.36
N ILE A 606 12.76 13.85 -12.53
CA ILE A 606 13.51 12.95 -13.42
C ILE A 606 14.99 12.85 -13.00
N ILE A 607 15.64 13.98 -12.72
CA ILE A 607 17.09 14.01 -12.41
C ILE A 607 17.39 13.90 -10.92
N GLY A 608 16.47 14.31 -10.05
CA GLY A 608 16.63 14.42 -8.60
C GLY A 608 17.10 13.15 -7.91
N PRO A 609 16.53 11.97 -8.23
CA PRO A 609 16.94 10.70 -7.63
C PRO A 609 18.41 10.35 -7.84
N GLU A 610 19.03 10.89 -8.90
CA GLU A 610 20.40 10.54 -9.31
C GLU A 610 21.45 11.59 -8.86
N ILE A 611 21.02 12.68 -8.22
CA ILE A 611 21.91 13.76 -7.79
C ILE A 611 22.47 13.49 -6.40
N LYS A 612 23.77 13.26 -6.33
CA LYS A 612 24.48 12.84 -5.11
C LYS A 612 24.93 13.98 -4.19
N SER A 613 24.66 15.24 -4.54
CA SER A 613 25.03 16.40 -3.72
C SER A 613 24.26 17.67 -4.06
N ASP A 614 23.98 18.49 -3.06
CA ASP A 614 23.34 19.81 -3.21
C ASP A 614 24.12 20.74 -4.15
N LYS A 615 25.45 20.61 -4.19
CA LYS A 615 26.30 21.37 -5.11
C LYS A 615 26.09 20.99 -6.57
N ALA A 616 25.85 19.71 -6.85
CA ALA A 616 25.54 19.24 -8.19
C ALA A 616 24.11 19.64 -8.58
N LEU A 617 23.16 19.54 -7.64
CA LEU A 617 21.78 20.00 -7.83
C LEU A 617 21.72 21.49 -8.20
N GLN A 618 22.36 22.34 -7.38
CA GLN A 618 22.44 23.77 -7.65
C GLN A 618 23.09 24.06 -9.00
N ARG A 619 24.16 23.35 -9.36
CA ARG A 619 24.81 23.55 -10.66
C ARG A 619 23.92 23.12 -11.83
N ILE A 620 23.13 22.06 -11.68
CA ILE A 620 22.18 21.67 -12.73
C ILE A 620 21.10 22.75 -12.87
N LEU A 621 20.50 23.23 -11.77
CA LEU A 621 19.51 24.31 -11.81
C LEU A 621 20.04 25.58 -12.49
N ASP A 622 21.27 25.98 -12.16
CA ASP A 622 21.98 27.07 -12.83
C ASP A 622 22.08 26.86 -14.34
N LEU A 623 22.48 25.67 -14.78
CA LEU A 623 22.61 25.32 -16.20
C LEU A 623 21.25 25.27 -16.90
N LEU A 624 20.21 24.76 -16.24
CA LEU A 624 18.84 24.74 -16.77
C LEU A 624 18.31 26.16 -17.01
N MET A 625 18.60 27.09 -16.10
CA MET A 625 18.27 28.51 -16.31
C MET A 625 19.02 29.12 -17.51
N LEU A 626 20.28 28.72 -17.75
CA LEU A 626 21.00 29.12 -18.98
C LEU A 626 20.34 28.53 -20.23
N ARG A 627 19.94 27.25 -20.22
CA ARG A 627 19.28 26.58 -21.35
C ARG A 627 17.90 27.16 -21.65
N TYR A 628 17.11 27.46 -20.63
CA TYR A 628 15.83 28.16 -20.77
C TYR A 628 15.99 29.53 -21.45
N ASN A 629 16.94 30.35 -20.98
CA ASN A 629 17.22 31.65 -21.59
C ASN A 629 17.80 31.53 -23.02
N GLY A 630 18.61 30.49 -23.27
CA GLY A 630 19.12 30.14 -24.59
C GLY A 630 17.98 29.81 -25.56
N ALA A 631 17.04 28.94 -25.16
CA ALA A 631 15.88 28.56 -25.96
C ALA A 631 15.01 29.79 -26.30
N LEU A 632 14.73 30.67 -25.34
CA LEU A 632 14.02 31.92 -25.58
C LEU A 632 14.75 32.83 -26.58
N THR A 633 16.07 32.93 -26.48
CA THR A 633 16.90 33.75 -27.38
C THR A 633 16.85 33.19 -28.82
N ILE A 634 16.97 31.87 -28.96
CA ILE A 634 16.90 31.17 -30.23
C ILE A 634 15.51 31.33 -30.89
N LEU A 635 14.43 31.15 -30.12
CA LEU A 635 13.06 31.33 -30.60
C LEU A 635 12.74 32.77 -31.04
N ARG A 636 13.32 33.76 -30.36
CA ARG A 636 13.21 35.20 -30.71
C ARG A 636 14.04 35.58 -31.94
N THR A 637 15.04 34.79 -32.32
CA THR A 637 15.93 35.11 -33.44
C THR A 637 15.26 34.72 -34.77
N PRO A 638 14.90 35.66 -35.67
CA PRO A 638 13.93 35.40 -36.74
C PRO A 638 14.36 34.44 -37.87
N VAL A 639 15.66 34.32 -38.19
CA VAL A 639 16.13 33.52 -39.34
C VAL A 639 17.54 32.95 -39.10
N GLY A 640 17.79 31.71 -39.55
CA GLY A 640 19.15 31.15 -39.70
C GLY A 640 19.70 30.35 -38.52
N VAL A 641 19.00 30.30 -37.38
CA VAL A 641 19.39 29.49 -36.22
C VAL A 641 18.59 28.20 -36.19
N ALA A 642 19.29 27.07 -36.13
CA ALA A 642 18.69 25.74 -36.01
C ALA A 642 17.92 25.64 -34.68
N LEU A 643 16.66 25.20 -34.75
CA LEU A 643 15.78 24.99 -33.58
C LEU A 643 15.81 23.56 -33.05
N ILE A 644 16.29 22.64 -33.88
CA ILE A 644 16.33 21.20 -33.65
C ILE A 644 17.68 20.69 -34.15
N PRO A 645 18.17 19.54 -33.64
CA PRO A 645 19.40 18.94 -34.14
C PRO A 645 19.27 18.45 -35.59
N GLU A 646 20.41 18.38 -36.30
CA GLU A 646 20.45 17.91 -37.70
C GLU A 646 20.49 16.38 -37.80
N GLU A 647 21.18 15.71 -36.87
CA GLU A 647 21.32 14.25 -36.85
C GLU A 647 20.02 13.57 -36.40
N GLU A 648 19.62 12.50 -37.09
CA GLU A 648 18.37 11.79 -36.84
C GLU A 648 18.31 11.14 -35.45
N THR A 649 19.43 10.60 -34.97
CA THR A 649 19.59 10.06 -33.62
C THR A 649 19.39 11.10 -32.53
N LEU A 650 19.78 12.35 -32.80
CA LEU A 650 19.59 13.46 -31.87
C LEU A 650 18.17 14.02 -31.95
N ILE A 651 17.51 13.94 -33.10
CA ILE A 651 16.09 14.31 -33.27
C ILE A 651 15.20 13.46 -32.37
N SER A 652 15.43 12.14 -32.30
CA SER A 652 14.65 11.26 -31.41
C SER A 652 14.80 11.64 -29.94
N THR A 653 16.04 11.82 -29.48
CA THR A 653 16.35 12.24 -28.10
C THR A 653 15.79 13.63 -27.76
N TRP A 654 15.83 14.55 -28.72
CA TRP A 654 15.28 15.89 -28.57
C TRP A 654 13.75 15.89 -28.54
N ALA A 655 13.10 15.07 -29.38
CA ALA A 655 11.65 14.94 -29.43
C ALA A 655 11.08 14.32 -28.15
N ASP A 656 11.78 13.35 -27.57
CA ASP A 656 11.44 12.75 -26.28
C ASP A 656 11.45 13.78 -25.15
N GLY A 657 12.50 14.61 -25.07
CA GLY A 657 12.55 15.72 -24.12
C GLY A 657 11.41 16.72 -24.32
N TYR A 658 11.08 17.05 -25.58
CA TYR A 658 9.97 17.95 -25.91
C TYR A 658 8.61 17.41 -25.45
N LEU A 659 8.32 16.12 -25.70
CA LEU A 659 7.08 15.48 -25.26
C LEU A 659 7.02 15.38 -23.74
N THR A 660 8.14 15.13 -23.09
CA THR A 660 8.21 15.15 -21.62
C THR A 660 7.82 16.52 -21.05
N ALA A 661 8.28 17.61 -21.67
CA ALA A 661 7.84 18.95 -21.29
C ALA A 661 6.34 19.19 -21.57
N TRP A 662 5.80 18.62 -22.66
CA TRP A 662 4.38 18.71 -22.99
C TRP A 662 3.53 17.99 -21.94
N ASP A 663 3.83 16.73 -21.67
CA ASP A 663 3.04 15.84 -20.82
C ASP A 663 3.24 16.14 -19.33
N GLY A 664 4.43 16.58 -18.93
CA GLY A 664 4.69 17.04 -17.56
C GLY A 664 4.03 18.38 -17.23
N ASN A 665 3.54 19.14 -18.22
CA ASN A 665 2.99 20.48 -18.04
C ASN A 665 1.59 20.63 -18.68
N LEU A 666 0.74 19.59 -18.63
CA LEU A 666 -0.56 19.56 -19.33
C LEU A 666 -1.49 20.74 -19.04
N GLU A 667 -1.45 21.31 -17.82
CA GLU A 667 -2.22 22.51 -17.46
C GLU A 667 -1.94 23.70 -18.40
N TYR A 668 -0.70 23.76 -18.90
CA TYR A 668 -0.21 24.78 -19.82
C TYR A 668 -0.39 24.40 -21.30
N TRP A 669 -0.81 23.16 -21.57
CA TRP A 669 -1.20 22.61 -22.88
C TRP A 669 -2.71 22.31 -22.97
N PRO A 670 -3.61 23.27 -22.69
CA PRO A 670 -5.04 23.01 -22.60
C PRO A 670 -5.62 22.63 -23.97
N LYS A 671 -6.37 21.51 -24.02
CA LYS A 671 -7.03 20.98 -25.24
C LYS A 671 -7.75 22.05 -26.10
N PRO A 672 -8.47 23.04 -25.53
CA PRO A 672 -9.12 24.09 -26.33
C PRO A 672 -8.18 25.03 -27.11
N LYS A 673 -6.89 25.16 -26.70
CA LYS A 673 -5.88 25.97 -27.40
C LYS A 673 -5.08 25.17 -28.43
N LEU A 674 -5.37 23.88 -28.60
CA LEU A 674 -4.67 22.98 -29.52
C LEU A 674 -5.49 22.76 -30.79
N GLY A 675 -4.95 23.21 -31.91
CA GLY A 675 -5.56 23.08 -33.23
C GLY A 675 -5.08 21.84 -33.99
N LYS A 676 -5.52 21.73 -35.25
CA LYS A 676 -5.12 20.63 -36.15
C LYS A 676 -3.60 20.56 -36.36
N HIS A 677 -2.94 21.72 -36.48
CA HIS A 677 -1.49 21.80 -36.65
C HIS A 677 -0.73 21.31 -35.41
N ASP A 678 -1.26 21.53 -34.20
CA ASP A 678 -0.66 21.07 -32.95
C ASP A 678 -0.78 19.55 -32.79
N LYS A 679 -1.92 18.98 -33.19
CA LYS A 679 -2.09 17.52 -33.23
C LYS A 679 -1.14 16.86 -34.21
N SER A 680 -1.01 17.39 -35.42
CA SER A 680 -0.06 16.88 -36.42
C SER A 680 1.40 17.06 -36.00
N ALA A 681 1.74 18.13 -35.27
CA ALA A 681 3.08 18.31 -34.72
C ALA A 681 3.35 17.31 -33.58
N ARG A 682 2.37 17.07 -32.70
CA ARG A 682 2.46 16.05 -31.65
C ARG A 682 2.68 14.66 -32.24
N GLU A 683 1.91 14.27 -33.26
CA GLU A 683 2.10 13.00 -33.96
C GLU A 683 3.52 12.88 -34.56
N LEU A 684 4.06 13.96 -35.13
CA LEU A 684 5.44 13.95 -35.66
C LEU A 684 6.49 13.83 -34.54
N LEU A 685 6.26 14.43 -33.38
CA LEU A 685 7.11 14.32 -32.20
C LEU A 685 7.07 12.91 -31.60
N GLU A 686 5.89 12.29 -31.48
CA GLU A 686 5.69 10.93 -30.97
C GLU A 686 6.37 9.89 -31.88
N ASN A 687 6.22 10.05 -33.19
CA ASN A 687 6.92 9.21 -34.17
C ASN A 687 8.44 9.40 -34.10
N ALA A 688 8.93 10.63 -33.88
CA ALA A 688 10.37 10.89 -33.75
C ALA A 688 10.96 10.29 -32.47
N ALA A 689 10.30 10.46 -31.33
CA ALA A 689 10.71 9.86 -30.05
C ALA A 689 10.75 8.33 -30.12
N SER A 690 9.83 7.73 -30.89
CA SER A 690 9.77 6.28 -31.12
C SER A 690 10.69 5.77 -32.24
N TRP A 691 11.64 6.59 -32.73
CA TRP A 691 12.57 6.24 -33.81
C TRP A 691 11.90 5.87 -35.16
N GLN A 692 10.71 6.40 -35.40
CA GLN A 692 9.87 6.13 -36.58
C GLN A 692 9.61 7.39 -37.44
N ALA A 693 10.37 8.46 -37.22
CA ALA A 693 10.15 9.72 -37.95
C ALA A 693 10.65 9.68 -39.39
N ASP A 694 9.87 10.30 -40.28
CA ASP A 694 10.38 10.85 -41.54
C ASP A 694 11.18 12.11 -41.22
N GLY A 695 12.51 11.97 -41.10
CA GLY A 695 13.42 13.05 -40.73
C GLY A 695 13.33 14.27 -41.64
N ASP A 696 13.04 14.11 -42.94
CA ASP A 696 12.90 15.22 -43.88
C ASP A 696 11.60 15.99 -43.66
N ARG A 697 10.50 15.28 -43.41
CA ARG A 697 9.23 15.90 -43.03
C ARG A 697 9.32 16.58 -41.67
N PHE A 698 9.99 15.97 -40.69
CA PHE A 698 10.20 16.52 -39.36
C PHE A 698 10.98 17.83 -39.43
N ARG A 699 12.14 17.85 -40.13
CA ARG A 699 13.00 19.03 -40.29
C ARG A 699 12.32 20.20 -41.00
N LYS A 700 11.38 19.92 -41.92
CA LYS A 700 10.60 20.97 -42.60
C LYS A 700 9.46 21.51 -41.75
N THR A 701 8.80 20.66 -40.97
CA THR A 701 7.51 20.98 -40.34
C THR A 701 7.67 21.54 -38.94
N ILE A 702 8.49 20.89 -38.10
CA ILE A 702 8.58 21.21 -36.67
C ILE A 702 9.18 22.61 -36.42
N PRO A 703 10.29 23.04 -37.06
CA PRO A 703 10.85 24.37 -36.80
C PRO A 703 9.88 25.51 -37.13
N ILE A 704 9.09 25.37 -38.20
CA ILE A 704 8.07 26.36 -38.58
C ILE A 704 6.97 26.41 -37.54
N TRP A 705 6.48 25.24 -37.11
CA TRP A 705 5.44 25.13 -36.09
C TRP A 705 5.87 25.69 -34.73
N LEU A 706 7.10 25.41 -34.27
CA LEU A 706 7.63 25.95 -33.00
C LEU A 706 7.61 27.48 -32.97
N ARG A 707 8.03 28.13 -34.06
CA ARG A 707 8.00 29.60 -34.17
C ARG A 707 6.59 30.15 -34.16
N GLN A 708 5.68 29.51 -34.90
CA GLN A 708 4.26 29.90 -34.89
C GLN A 708 3.65 29.76 -33.50
N ARG A 709 4.04 28.72 -32.75
CA ARG A 709 3.56 28.48 -31.39
C ARG A 709 4.11 29.49 -30.39
N PHE A 710 5.41 29.77 -30.45
CA PHE A 710 6.03 30.80 -29.62
C PHE A 710 5.37 32.18 -29.83
N VAL A 711 5.09 32.56 -31.09
CA VAL A 711 4.38 33.80 -31.41
C VAL A 711 2.94 33.78 -30.87
N ALA A 712 2.23 32.66 -31.02
CA ALA A 712 0.86 32.53 -30.54
C ALA A 712 0.75 32.60 -29.00
N GLN A 713 1.72 32.05 -28.26
CA GLN A 713 1.79 32.16 -26.80
C GLN A 713 1.95 33.63 -26.36
N ALA A 714 2.82 34.39 -27.04
CA ALA A 714 3.05 35.81 -26.75
C ALA A 714 1.85 36.73 -27.07
N GLN A 715 0.93 36.30 -27.92
CA GLN A 715 -0.31 37.03 -28.24
C GLN A 715 -1.49 36.67 -27.33
N ALA A 716 -1.39 35.55 -26.61
CA ALA A 716 -2.42 35.01 -25.73
C ALA A 716 -2.14 35.22 -24.23
N SER A 717 -1.00 35.84 -23.91
CA SER A 717 -0.55 36.29 -22.59
C SER A 717 -0.69 37.80 -22.51
#